data_AF-A0A1R1YP98-F1
#
_entry.id   AF-A0A1R1YP98-F1
#
_cell.length_a   1.000
_cell.length_b   1.000
_cell.length_c   1.000
_cell.angle_alpha   90.00
_cell.angle_beta   90.00
_cell.angle_gamma   90.00
#
_symmetry.space_group_name_H-M   'P 1'
#
loop_
_entity.id
_entity.type
_entity.pdbx_description
1 polymer ?
#
loop_
_entity_poly.entity_id
_entity_poly.type
_entity_poly.pdbx_seq_one_letter_code
_entity_poly.pdbx_strand_id
1 'polypeptide(L)'
;MKFEEYYLEQISSFPTDSVENAVSYTKLRAYLEANIKPSSVDLSQSYPKAHIFEWESNNYADSNSGTSDFKSTIGSRLQSLSAQVPGFISILDQEAEKFSNFVKAISACNLSETTSVIEIVNKKKTADGNIDSSHLSILADILESVDFLEDYIFLNFAAIVKILKRFDKHSGIKIRDPYIMRFTNLLDDVNTNITTIKNTINNYLGNVPNFQKIEASNSGNLIGDTQASAIAVDISPSAENQNVISSTQPNSSLSLAALTSENKPSLLNRISGLIKKKRSFNDSDQKLNRVAISLRGPHGTDIIGGLLECCANHNSSVLDFSFSRLHHNVVFGALVEVSGSVADLFNSLVKTARKWDGILTFDVQNTKLLAKQISGNSDYRLSEAPYSDRLKYVATVLNQNGLSSLFLDKLVKFFLARRISVEQMKRLDLSDFLNSVEFTISIPSDINASELRKEVFMLSTQYATDIALQQDNVFRRQKRLVVFDMDSTLIQQEVIDEIARHAGVVDQVSEITELAMMGMIDFKESLKRRVGLLANTPVQVLDTVQKGLVFTEGAHSLCRALKMAGFKLAVISGGFIKLATYVKNELGLDYAFANSLETDISGKLLTGKTYGPIVDAERKAELLDVIAQAEGIAIDQVVAVGDGANDLKMLARASLGIAFNAKPKVQEAASIRINQKSLVNVLYLMGFSEKEALELQRI
;
A
#
# COMPACT_ATOMS: atom_id res chain seq x y z
N MET A 1 -0.68 -19.20 -10.79
CA MET A 1 -0.56 -19.82 -12.12
C MET A 1 0.35 -18.96 -12.98
N LYS A 2 1.32 -19.53 -13.68
CA LYS A 2 2.18 -18.77 -14.61
C LYS A 2 1.33 -18.37 -15.82
N PHE A 3 1.59 -17.19 -16.42
CA PHE A 3 0.78 -16.70 -17.56
C PHE A 3 0.70 -17.69 -18.73
N GLU A 4 1.77 -18.45 -18.97
CA GLU A 4 1.79 -19.52 -19.99
C GLU A 4 0.77 -20.62 -19.73
N GLU A 5 0.67 -21.09 -18.48
CA GLU A 5 -0.29 -22.14 -18.08
C GLU A 5 -1.74 -21.62 -18.28
N TYR A 6 -1.99 -20.37 -17.88
CA TYR A 6 -3.28 -19.71 -18.08
C TYR A 6 -3.61 -19.55 -19.57
N TYR A 7 -2.65 -19.10 -20.38
CA TYR A 7 -2.85 -18.91 -21.83
C TYR A 7 -3.21 -20.22 -22.52
N LEU A 8 -2.49 -21.31 -22.21
CA LEU A 8 -2.75 -22.63 -22.78
C LEU A 8 -4.10 -23.21 -22.33
N GLU A 9 -4.46 -23.04 -21.06
CA GLU A 9 -5.77 -23.46 -20.54
C GLU A 9 -6.90 -22.70 -21.25
N GLN A 10 -6.79 -21.36 -21.33
CA GLN A 10 -7.80 -20.55 -21.99
C GLN A 10 -7.89 -20.88 -23.47
N ILE A 11 -6.77 -21.02 -24.19
CA ILE A 11 -6.81 -21.29 -25.63
C ILE A 11 -7.36 -22.69 -25.93
N SER A 12 -7.13 -23.67 -25.05
CA SER A 12 -7.69 -25.02 -25.20
C SER A 12 -9.22 -25.07 -25.11
N SER A 13 -9.85 -24.01 -24.60
CA SER A 13 -11.30 -23.86 -24.58
C SER A 13 -11.89 -23.32 -25.89
N PHE A 14 -11.05 -22.90 -26.85
CA PHE A 14 -11.46 -22.43 -28.17
C PHE A 14 -11.52 -23.59 -29.18
N PRO A 15 -12.29 -23.46 -30.29
CA PRO A 15 -12.34 -24.47 -31.36
C PRO A 15 -10.96 -24.80 -31.94
N THR A 16 -10.77 -26.03 -32.41
CA THR A 16 -9.48 -26.56 -32.90
C THR A 16 -8.83 -25.67 -33.96
N ASP A 17 -9.59 -25.19 -34.94
CA ASP A 17 -9.09 -24.30 -36.00
C ASP A 17 -8.57 -22.96 -35.45
N SER A 18 -9.12 -22.49 -34.32
CA SER A 18 -8.67 -21.26 -33.64
C SER A 18 -7.41 -21.52 -32.82
N VAL A 19 -7.24 -22.72 -32.28
CA VAL A 19 -6.02 -23.09 -31.55
C VAL A 19 -4.80 -23.16 -32.48
N GLU A 20 -4.98 -23.66 -33.70
CA GLU A 20 -3.89 -23.74 -34.69
C GLU A 20 -3.44 -22.35 -35.19
N ASN A 21 -4.38 -21.42 -35.30
CA ASN A 21 -4.14 -20.05 -35.76
C ASN A 21 -3.81 -19.06 -34.62
N ALA A 22 -3.71 -19.53 -33.38
CA ALA A 22 -3.33 -18.71 -32.23
C ALA A 22 -1.83 -18.37 -32.23
N VAL A 23 -1.47 -17.29 -31.53
CA VAL A 23 -0.09 -16.85 -31.34
C VAL A 23 0.66 -17.86 -30.47
N SER A 24 1.71 -18.48 -31.00
CA SER A 24 2.47 -19.46 -30.21
C SER A 24 3.35 -18.79 -29.13
N TYR A 25 2.77 -18.53 -27.95
CA TYR A 25 3.49 -17.94 -26.82
C TYR A 25 4.68 -18.80 -26.36
N THR A 26 4.52 -20.13 -26.37
CA THR A 26 5.56 -21.10 -25.99
C THR A 26 6.78 -21.03 -26.91
N LYS A 27 6.57 -20.99 -28.23
CA LYS A 27 7.61 -20.87 -29.25
C LYS A 27 8.39 -19.56 -29.11
N LEU A 28 7.67 -18.44 -28.95
CA LEU A 28 8.30 -17.12 -28.78
C LEU A 28 9.08 -17.03 -27.46
N ARG A 29 8.55 -17.61 -26.39
CA ARG A 29 9.22 -17.70 -25.09
C ARG A 29 10.49 -18.55 -25.15
N ALA A 30 10.42 -19.71 -25.80
CA ALA A 30 11.57 -20.60 -25.96
C ALA A 30 12.71 -19.89 -26.70
N TYR A 31 12.39 -19.13 -27.75
CA TYR A 31 13.37 -18.31 -28.47
C TYR A 31 14.01 -17.23 -27.58
N LEU A 32 13.22 -16.53 -26.76
CA LEU A 32 13.74 -15.54 -25.82
C LEU A 32 14.69 -16.16 -24.79
N GLU A 33 14.32 -17.31 -24.23
CA GLU A 33 15.11 -17.99 -23.21
C GLU A 33 16.41 -18.58 -23.77
N ALA A 34 16.40 -19.07 -25.01
CA ALA A 34 17.56 -19.68 -25.66
C ALA A 34 18.53 -18.65 -26.28
N ASN A 35 18.03 -17.56 -26.86
CA ASN A 35 18.84 -16.69 -27.72
C ASN A 35 19.01 -15.25 -27.19
N ILE A 36 17.98 -14.67 -26.58
CA ILE A 36 18.00 -13.25 -26.16
C ILE A 36 18.47 -13.11 -24.70
N LYS A 37 17.97 -13.95 -23.80
CA LYS A 37 18.31 -13.91 -22.37
C LYS A 37 19.81 -14.17 -22.09
N PRO A 38 20.50 -15.13 -22.75
CA PRO A 38 21.93 -15.36 -22.51
C PRO A 38 22.82 -14.21 -22.98
N SER A 39 22.38 -13.48 -24.01
CA SER A 39 23.07 -12.32 -24.56
C SER A 39 22.65 -10.99 -23.90
N SER A 40 21.78 -11.05 -22.89
CA SER A 40 21.35 -9.89 -22.10
C SER A 40 22.53 -9.31 -21.30
N VAL A 41 22.65 -7.99 -21.32
CA VAL A 41 23.62 -7.26 -20.50
C VAL A 41 22.99 -6.97 -19.13
N ASP A 42 22.68 -8.03 -18.39
CA ASP A 42 22.35 -7.89 -16.96
C ASP A 42 23.65 -7.93 -16.15
N LEU A 43 24.13 -6.73 -15.78
CA LEU A 43 25.35 -6.54 -14.99
C LEU A 43 25.23 -7.14 -13.58
N SER A 44 24.01 -7.39 -13.09
CA SER A 44 23.77 -7.98 -11.76
C SER A 44 23.99 -9.50 -11.72
N GLN A 45 23.88 -10.18 -12.86
CA GLN A 45 24.15 -11.62 -12.97
C GLN A 45 25.59 -11.93 -13.39
N SER A 46 26.28 -10.95 -13.98
CA SER A 46 27.60 -11.15 -14.60
C SER A 46 28.77 -10.97 -13.63
N TYR A 47 28.52 -10.53 -12.39
CA TYR A 47 29.55 -10.40 -11.36
C TYR A 47 29.03 -10.99 -10.04
N PRO A 48 29.71 -12.01 -9.46
CA PRO A 48 29.43 -12.43 -8.10
C PRO A 48 29.54 -11.23 -7.16
N LYS A 49 28.66 -11.15 -6.14
CA LYS A 49 28.61 -10.09 -5.11
C LYS A 49 29.94 -9.79 -4.38
N ALA A 50 31.02 -10.50 -4.69
CA ALA A 50 32.35 -10.37 -4.10
C ALA A 50 33.32 -9.47 -4.89
N HIS A 51 33.00 -9.05 -6.12
CA HIS A 51 33.86 -8.10 -6.84
C HIS A 51 33.52 -6.66 -6.44
N ILE A 52 34.28 -6.12 -5.49
CA ILE A 52 34.40 -4.68 -5.26
C ILE A 52 35.12 -4.11 -6.49
N PHE A 53 34.45 -3.20 -7.21
CA PHE A 53 35.14 -2.41 -8.24
C PHE A 53 35.99 -1.36 -7.52
N GLU A 54 37.29 -1.62 -7.38
CA GLU A 54 38.26 -0.57 -7.07
C GLU A 54 38.56 0.20 -8.35
N TRP A 55 38.21 1.48 -8.35
CA TRP A 55 38.60 2.42 -9.40
C TRP A 55 40.04 2.86 -9.10
N GLU A 56 41.03 2.12 -9.59
CA GLU A 56 42.41 2.59 -9.52
C GLU A 56 42.67 3.63 -10.60
N SER A 57 42.93 4.85 -10.14
CA SER A 57 43.49 5.94 -10.93
C SER A 57 44.94 5.60 -11.30
N ASN A 58 45.20 5.52 -12.62
CA ASN A 58 46.51 5.50 -13.29
C ASN A 58 47.47 4.33 -12.96
N ASN A 59 47.59 3.37 -13.90
CA ASN A 59 48.81 3.18 -14.71
C ASN A 59 48.70 1.95 -15.62
N TYR A 60 49.27 2.07 -16.82
CA TYR A 60 49.54 0.97 -17.73
C TYR A 60 50.48 -0.06 -17.06
N ALA A 61 50.01 -1.31 -16.93
CA ALA A 61 50.87 -2.48 -16.84
C ALA A 61 50.10 -3.71 -17.34
N ASP A 62 50.51 -4.23 -18.50
CA ASP A 62 50.15 -5.56 -18.98
C ASP A 62 50.60 -6.61 -17.97
N SER A 63 49.66 -7.42 -17.46
CA SER A 63 49.98 -8.77 -17.01
C SER A 63 48.77 -9.70 -17.18
N ASN A 64 49.00 -10.73 -17.99
CA ASN A 64 48.06 -11.79 -18.34
C ASN A 64 47.46 -12.48 -17.10
N SER A 65 46.16 -12.31 -16.89
CA SER A 65 45.34 -13.33 -16.23
C SER A 65 43.90 -13.28 -16.78
N GLY A 66 43.58 -14.21 -17.67
CA GLY A 66 42.28 -14.86 -17.92
C GLY A 66 40.95 -14.08 -17.85
N THR A 67 40.95 -12.76 -17.83
CA THR A 67 39.76 -11.93 -17.74
C THR A 67 39.55 -11.30 -19.10
N SER A 68 38.51 -11.76 -19.80
CA SER A 68 38.10 -11.12 -21.05
C SER A 68 37.85 -9.65 -20.74
N ASP A 69 38.66 -8.77 -21.34
CA ASP A 69 38.54 -7.32 -21.22
C ASP A 69 37.04 -6.95 -21.22
N PHE A 70 36.57 -6.24 -20.19
CA PHE A 70 35.15 -5.94 -20.00
C PHE A 70 34.52 -5.41 -21.30
N LYS A 71 35.29 -4.60 -22.03
CA LYS A 71 34.94 -4.08 -23.36
C LYS A 71 34.69 -5.19 -24.39
N SER A 72 35.55 -6.21 -24.46
CA SER A 72 35.40 -7.37 -25.36
C SER A 72 34.20 -8.25 -25.01
N THR A 73 33.91 -8.40 -23.71
CA THR A 73 32.78 -9.20 -23.21
C THR A 73 31.44 -8.53 -23.51
N ILE A 74 31.34 -7.21 -23.28
CA ILE A 74 30.16 -6.43 -23.65
C ILE A 74 30.01 -6.36 -25.17
N GLY A 75 31.10 -6.16 -25.91
CA GLY A 75 31.10 -6.13 -27.38
C GLY A 75 30.58 -7.41 -28.02
N SER A 76 31.07 -8.58 -27.59
CA SER A 76 30.62 -9.88 -28.11
C SER A 76 29.16 -10.19 -27.79
N ARG A 77 28.67 -9.80 -26.60
CA ARG A 77 27.26 -9.96 -26.22
C ARG A 77 26.33 -9.04 -27.01
N LEU A 78 26.71 -7.78 -27.20
CA LEU A 78 25.94 -6.84 -28.04
C LEU A 78 25.91 -7.29 -29.50
N GLN A 79 27.00 -7.86 -30.01
CA GLN A 79 27.06 -8.45 -31.35
C GLN A 79 26.18 -9.69 -31.49
N SER A 80 26.17 -10.57 -30.48
CA SER A 80 25.27 -11.72 -30.45
C SER A 80 23.81 -11.28 -30.38
N LEU A 81 23.50 -10.30 -29.53
CA LEU A 81 22.16 -9.76 -29.38
C LEU A 81 21.67 -9.11 -30.68
N SER A 82 22.49 -8.30 -31.35
CA SER A 82 22.13 -7.66 -32.61
C SER A 82 21.87 -8.66 -33.75
N ALA A 83 22.51 -9.83 -33.72
CA ALA A 83 22.25 -10.91 -34.68
C ALA A 83 20.95 -11.68 -34.40
N GLN A 84 20.55 -11.83 -33.14
CA GLN A 84 19.38 -12.64 -32.74
C GLN A 84 18.06 -11.83 -32.70
N VAL A 85 18.13 -10.51 -32.51
CA VAL A 85 16.94 -9.64 -32.48
C VAL A 85 16.11 -9.71 -33.77
N PRO A 86 16.69 -9.64 -34.98
CA PRO A 86 15.93 -9.80 -36.23
C PRO A 86 15.21 -11.15 -36.32
N GLY A 87 15.82 -12.22 -35.83
CA GLY A 87 15.22 -13.56 -35.81
C GLY A 87 13.99 -13.64 -34.91
N PHE A 88 14.05 -13.02 -33.73
CA PHE A 88 12.88 -12.92 -32.85
C PHE A 88 11.73 -12.13 -33.50
N ILE A 89 12.04 -10.97 -34.10
CA ILE A 89 11.03 -10.12 -34.76
C ILE A 89 10.40 -10.87 -35.93
N SER A 90 11.18 -11.61 -36.72
CA SER A 90 10.64 -12.42 -37.83
C SER A 90 9.66 -13.51 -37.36
N ILE A 91 9.96 -14.21 -36.26
CA ILE A 91 9.05 -15.21 -35.70
C ILE A 91 7.78 -14.52 -35.16
N LEU A 92 7.93 -13.37 -34.48
CA LEU A 92 6.80 -12.62 -33.96
C LEU A 92 5.88 -12.13 -35.08
N ASP A 93 6.45 -11.64 -36.19
CA ASP A 93 5.72 -11.22 -37.39
C ASP A 93 4.95 -12.37 -38.02
N GLN A 94 5.55 -13.55 -38.16
CA GLN A 94 4.87 -14.73 -38.69
C GLN A 94 3.66 -15.14 -37.83
N GLU A 95 3.81 -15.15 -36.50
CA GLU A 95 2.70 -15.49 -35.60
C GLU A 95 1.62 -14.40 -35.61
N ALA A 96 2.01 -13.12 -35.70
CA ALA A 96 1.09 -11.99 -35.78
C ALA A 96 0.28 -11.97 -37.10
N GLU A 97 0.92 -12.23 -38.23
CA GLU A 97 0.27 -12.30 -39.55
C GLU A 97 -0.67 -13.50 -39.65
N LYS A 98 -0.25 -14.68 -39.17
CA LYS A 98 -1.09 -15.88 -39.11
C LYS A 98 -2.38 -15.61 -38.34
N PHE A 99 -2.25 -15.04 -37.14
CA PHE A 99 -3.38 -14.67 -36.30
C PHE A 99 -4.26 -13.58 -36.98
N SER A 100 -3.65 -12.53 -37.54
CA SER A 100 -4.37 -11.43 -38.19
C SER A 100 -5.19 -11.92 -39.39
N ASN A 101 -4.61 -12.76 -40.25
CA ASN A 101 -5.29 -13.31 -41.43
C ASN A 101 -6.51 -14.16 -41.04
N PHE A 102 -6.40 -14.96 -39.99
CA PHE A 102 -7.51 -15.76 -39.48
C PHE A 102 -8.68 -14.90 -38.99
N VAL A 103 -8.39 -13.89 -38.18
CA VAL A 103 -9.41 -12.97 -37.63
C VAL A 103 -10.03 -12.10 -38.74
N LYS A 104 -9.25 -11.65 -39.73
CA LYS A 104 -9.76 -10.95 -40.92
C LYS A 104 -10.73 -11.80 -41.73
N ALA A 105 -10.41 -13.09 -41.94
CA ALA A 105 -11.27 -13.99 -42.68
C ALA A 105 -12.63 -14.20 -41.99
N ILE A 106 -12.65 -14.42 -40.68
CA ILE A 106 -13.90 -14.62 -39.93
C ILE A 106 -14.72 -13.32 -39.87
N SER A 107 -14.09 -12.19 -39.55
CA SER A 107 -14.80 -10.90 -39.49
C SER A 107 -15.40 -10.48 -40.84
N ALA A 108 -14.69 -10.71 -41.95
CA ALA A 108 -15.20 -10.46 -43.29
C ALA A 108 -16.37 -11.39 -43.66
N CYS A 109 -16.30 -12.67 -43.26
CA CYS A 109 -17.40 -13.62 -43.47
C CYS A 109 -18.66 -13.18 -42.70
N ASN A 110 -18.51 -12.83 -41.41
CA ASN A 110 -19.61 -12.36 -40.56
C ASN A 110 -20.25 -11.08 -41.13
N LEU A 111 -19.45 -10.15 -41.66
CA LEU A 111 -19.94 -8.92 -42.27
C LEU A 111 -20.75 -9.18 -43.56
N SER A 112 -20.21 -10.03 -44.45
CA SER A 112 -20.88 -10.41 -45.70
C SER A 112 -22.21 -11.11 -45.44
N GLU A 113 -22.24 -11.97 -44.42
CA GLU A 113 -23.45 -12.70 -44.04
C GLU A 113 -24.49 -11.81 -43.36
N THR A 114 -24.06 -10.90 -42.48
CA THR A 114 -24.94 -9.87 -41.91
C THR A 114 -25.59 -9.03 -43.00
N THR A 115 -24.81 -8.59 -43.99
CA THR A 115 -25.31 -7.79 -45.13
C THR A 115 -26.31 -8.60 -45.97
N SER A 116 -25.99 -9.86 -46.26
CA SER A 116 -26.84 -10.76 -47.04
C SER A 116 -28.18 -11.04 -46.35
N VAL A 117 -28.16 -11.33 -45.04
CA VAL A 117 -29.37 -11.59 -44.24
C VAL A 117 -30.26 -10.34 -44.21
N ILE A 118 -29.68 -9.17 -44.01
CA ILE A 118 -30.42 -7.91 -43.96
C ILE A 118 -30.98 -7.53 -45.33
N GLU A 119 -30.26 -7.77 -46.43
CA GLU A 119 -30.79 -7.59 -47.79
C GLU A 119 -31.96 -8.52 -48.11
N ILE A 120 -31.86 -9.79 -47.73
CA ILE A 120 -32.94 -10.78 -47.92
C ILE A 120 -34.18 -10.37 -47.12
N VAL A 121 -33.99 -9.91 -45.88
CA VAL A 121 -35.08 -9.45 -45.04
C VAL A 121 -35.72 -8.17 -45.59
N ASN A 122 -34.92 -7.20 -46.03
CA ASN A 122 -35.44 -5.96 -46.63
C ASN A 122 -36.23 -6.22 -47.92
N LYS A 123 -35.81 -7.20 -48.73
CA LYS A 123 -36.56 -7.66 -49.93
C LYS A 123 -37.85 -8.43 -49.58
N LYS A 124 -37.90 -9.15 -48.45
CA LYS A 124 -39.13 -9.82 -47.98
C LYS A 124 -40.12 -8.87 -47.31
N LYS A 125 -39.62 -7.80 -46.65
CA LYS A 125 -40.44 -6.75 -46.01
C LYS A 125 -41.35 -6.01 -47.00
N THR A 126 -41.01 -6.02 -48.29
CA THR A 126 -41.84 -5.45 -49.37
C THR A 126 -42.92 -6.40 -49.92
N ALA A 127 -42.95 -7.67 -49.49
CA ALA A 127 -43.88 -8.68 -50.01
C ALA A 127 -44.80 -9.31 -48.94
N ASP A 128 -44.34 -9.52 -47.70
CA ASP A 128 -45.17 -10.02 -46.59
C ASP A 128 -44.65 -9.50 -45.23
N GLY A 129 -45.57 -9.03 -44.38
CA GLY A 129 -45.27 -8.28 -43.15
C GLY A 129 -44.86 -9.11 -41.92
N ASN A 130 -44.44 -10.37 -42.08
CA ASN A 130 -44.10 -11.24 -40.95
C ASN A 130 -42.61 -11.64 -40.98
N ILE A 131 -41.89 -11.31 -39.91
CA ILE A 131 -40.44 -11.60 -39.77
C ILE A 131 -40.28 -13.07 -39.38
N ASP A 132 -39.61 -13.83 -40.24
CA ASP A 132 -39.35 -15.26 -40.06
C ASP A 132 -38.35 -15.49 -38.90
N SER A 133 -38.71 -16.34 -37.92
CA SER A 133 -37.91 -16.60 -36.70
C SER A 133 -36.53 -17.20 -37.00
N SER A 134 -36.35 -17.77 -38.19
CA SER A 134 -35.09 -18.30 -38.70
C SER A 134 -34.01 -17.24 -38.95
N HIS A 135 -34.38 -15.99 -39.26
CA HIS A 135 -33.43 -14.91 -39.50
C HIS A 135 -32.86 -14.33 -38.19
N LEU A 136 -33.65 -14.34 -37.11
CA LEU A 136 -33.20 -13.90 -35.79
C LEU A 136 -32.18 -14.87 -35.17
N SER A 137 -32.30 -16.18 -35.42
CA SER A 137 -31.29 -17.13 -34.93
C SER A 137 -29.94 -16.94 -35.62
N ILE A 138 -29.94 -16.67 -36.93
CA ILE A 138 -28.70 -16.40 -37.69
C ILE A 138 -28.01 -15.13 -37.19
N LEU A 139 -28.77 -14.06 -36.89
CA LEU A 139 -28.21 -12.84 -36.31
C LEU A 139 -27.67 -13.06 -34.88
N ALA A 140 -28.31 -13.89 -34.08
CA ALA A 140 -27.81 -14.28 -32.76
C ALA A 140 -26.50 -15.10 -32.87
N ASP A 141 -26.44 -16.06 -33.79
CA ASP A 141 -25.22 -16.85 -34.06
C ASP A 141 -24.06 -15.96 -34.53
N ILE A 142 -24.34 -14.90 -35.30
CA ILE A 142 -23.34 -13.91 -35.71
C ILE A 142 -22.84 -13.07 -34.52
N LEU A 143 -23.73 -12.66 -33.61
CA LEU A 143 -23.33 -11.92 -32.40
C LEU A 143 -22.48 -12.79 -31.47
N GLU A 144 -22.84 -14.06 -31.27
CA GLU A 144 -22.01 -15.00 -30.50
C GLU A 144 -20.63 -15.21 -31.16
N SER A 145 -20.57 -15.24 -32.50
CA SER A 145 -19.31 -15.29 -33.25
C SER A 145 -18.47 -14.00 -33.09
N VAL A 146 -19.11 -12.84 -32.95
CA VAL A 146 -18.42 -11.56 -32.67
C VAL A 146 -17.86 -11.53 -31.25
N ASP A 147 -18.63 -11.96 -30.25
CA ASP A 147 -18.16 -12.05 -28.86
C ASP A 147 -16.98 -13.02 -28.73
N PHE A 148 -17.06 -14.15 -29.44
CA PHE A 148 -15.96 -15.09 -29.58
C PHE A 148 -14.69 -14.44 -30.17
N LEU A 149 -14.83 -13.65 -31.23
CA LEU A 149 -13.69 -12.96 -31.85
C LEU A 149 -13.06 -11.95 -30.89
N GLU A 150 -13.86 -11.20 -30.13
CA GLU A 150 -13.36 -10.22 -29.16
C GLU A 150 -12.53 -10.90 -28.05
N ASP A 151 -13.05 -12.00 -27.47
CA ASP A 151 -12.33 -12.80 -26.47
C ASP A 151 -11.04 -13.41 -27.04
N TYR A 152 -11.11 -13.93 -28.28
CA TYR A 152 -9.97 -14.54 -28.97
C TYR A 152 -8.88 -13.52 -29.32
N ILE A 153 -9.27 -12.33 -29.77
CA ILE A 153 -8.35 -11.23 -30.07
C ILE A 153 -7.67 -10.75 -28.79
N PHE A 154 -8.43 -10.55 -27.73
CA PHE A 154 -7.90 -10.11 -26.45
C PHE A 154 -6.84 -11.06 -25.89
N LEU A 155 -7.13 -12.37 -25.90
CA LEU A 155 -6.20 -13.38 -25.37
C LEU A 155 -4.87 -13.41 -26.14
N ASN A 156 -4.92 -13.37 -27.47
CA ASN A 156 -3.73 -13.38 -28.33
C ASN A 156 -2.95 -12.06 -28.27
N PHE A 157 -3.65 -10.93 -28.18
CA PHE A 157 -3.03 -9.62 -27.96
C PHE A 157 -2.30 -9.58 -26.61
N ALA A 158 -2.91 -10.08 -25.54
CA ALA A 158 -2.28 -10.18 -24.23
C ALA A 158 -1.00 -11.03 -24.27
N ALA A 159 -0.98 -12.13 -25.04
CA ALA A 159 0.20 -12.95 -25.25
C ALA A 159 1.34 -12.17 -25.93
N ILE A 160 1.03 -11.40 -26.99
CA ILE A 160 2.00 -10.52 -27.68
C ILE A 160 2.53 -9.43 -26.73
N VAL A 161 1.67 -8.76 -25.96
CA VAL A 161 2.11 -7.73 -25.00
C VAL A 161 3.03 -8.32 -23.94
N LYS A 162 2.69 -9.49 -23.39
CA LYS A 162 3.51 -10.16 -22.37
C LYS A 162 4.86 -10.60 -22.93
N ILE A 163 4.91 -11.08 -24.16
CA ILE A 163 6.17 -11.52 -24.77
C ILE A 163 7.07 -10.34 -25.13
N LEU A 164 6.50 -9.24 -25.64
CA LEU A 164 7.24 -8.00 -25.92
C LEU A 164 7.77 -7.35 -24.63
N LYS A 165 6.98 -7.33 -23.55
CA LYS A 165 7.47 -6.86 -22.23
C LYS A 165 8.69 -7.66 -21.76
N ARG A 166 8.69 -8.97 -22.04
CA ARG A 166 9.80 -9.85 -21.69
C ARG A 166 11.01 -9.64 -22.61
N PHE A 167 10.78 -9.42 -23.90
CA PHE A 167 11.81 -9.05 -24.87
C PHE A 167 12.48 -7.73 -24.48
N ASP A 168 11.73 -6.65 -24.24
CA ASP A 168 12.27 -5.34 -23.86
C ASP A 168 13.14 -5.44 -22.59
N LYS A 169 12.71 -6.25 -21.62
CA LYS A 169 13.47 -6.48 -20.38
C LYS A 169 14.83 -7.13 -20.63
N HIS A 170 14.92 -8.09 -21.54
CA HIS A 170 16.14 -8.88 -21.77
C HIS A 170 17.03 -8.32 -22.88
N SER A 171 16.45 -7.68 -23.89
CA SER A 171 17.19 -7.05 -24.98
C SER A 171 17.62 -5.62 -24.65
N GLY A 172 16.89 -4.92 -23.77
CA GLY A 172 17.07 -3.48 -23.54
C GLY A 172 16.58 -2.60 -24.71
N ILE A 173 16.07 -3.19 -25.78
CA ILE A 173 15.53 -2.48 -26.95
C ILE A 173 14.03 -2.29 -26.72
N LYS A 174 13.59 -1.04 -26.56
CA LYS A 174 12.18 -0.69 -26.29
C LYS A 174 11.32 -0.78 -27.56
N ILE A 175 11.11 -1.97 -28.11
CA ILE A 175 10.32 -2.16 -29.34
C ILE A 175 8.85 -2.43 -29.07
N ARG A 176 8.46 -2.71 -27.82
CA ARG A 176 7.08 -3.05 -27.47
C ARG A 176 6.07 -2.04 -27.99
N ASP A 177 6.26 -0.77 -27.67
CA ASP A 177 5.29 0.29 -27.98
C ASP A 177 5.13 0.51 -29.51
N PRO A 178 6.20 0.64 -30.32
CA PRO A 178 6.06 0.73 -31.77
C PRO A 178 5.53 -0.56 -32.42
N TYR A 179 5.88 -1.74 -31.88
CA TYR A 179 5.38 -3.01 -32.41
C TYR A 179 3.88 -3.19 -32.17
N ILE A 180 3.40 -2.83 -30.97
CA ILE A 180 1.97 -2.85 -30.65
C ILE A 180 1.21 -1.93 -31.62
N MET A 181 1.74 -0.74 -31.94
CA MET A 181 1.10 0.16 -32.90
C MET A 181 1.00 -0.45 -34.31
N ARG A 182 2.05 -1.14 -34.77
CA ARG A 182 1.99 -1.86 -36.04
C ARG A 182 0.95 -2.99 -35.98
N PHE A 183 0.89 -3.72 -34.87
CA PHE A 183 -0.05 -4.82 -34.70
C PHE A 183 -1.50 -4.34 -34.65
N THR A 184 -1.78 -3.21 -34.00
CA THR A 184 -3.13 -2.63 -34.00
C THR A 184 -3.57 -2.24 -35.40
N ASN A 185 -2.68 -1.64 -36.20
CA ASN A 185 -2.99 -1.27 -37.59
C ASN A 185 -3.31 -2.51 -38.45
N LEU A 186 -2.72 -3.67 -38.17
CA LEU A 186 -3.06 -4.91 -38.85
C LEU A 186 -4.49 -5.38 -38.55
N LEU A 187 -5.12 -4.92 -37.46
CA LEU A 187 -6.46 -5.30 -37.03
C LEU A 187 -7.52 -4.21 -37.24
N ASP A 188 -7.15 -3.06 -37.82
CA ASP A 188 -8.09 -1.94 -38.03
C ASP A 188 -9.32 -2.34 -38.86
N ASP A 189 -9.12 -3.15 -39.90
CA ASP A 189 -10.21 -3.68 -40.74
C ASP A 189 -11.19 -4.54 -39.89
N VAL A 190 -10.65 -5.34 -38.97
CA VAL A 190 -11.45 -6.22 -38.10
C VAL A 190 -12.30 -5.40 -37.15
N ASN A 191 -11.69 -4.39 -36.51
CA ASN A 191 -12.40 -3.50 -35.59
C ASN A 191 -13.52 -2.73 -36.30
N THR A 192 -13.27 -2.28 -37.52
CA THR A 192 -14.27 -1.62 -38.37
C THR A 192 -15.40 -2.57 -38.72
N ASN A 193 -15.09 -3.83 -39.08
CA ASN A 193 -16.08 -4.85 -39.39
C ASN A 193 -16.95 -5.19 -38.16
N ILE A 194 -16.35 -5.44 -36.99
CA ILE A 194 -17.06 -5.74 -35.74
C ILE A 194 -18.00 -4.58 -35.36
N THR A 195 -17.52 -3.34 -35.43
CA THR A 195 -18.32 -2.15 -35.14
C THR A 195 -19.48 -2.00 -36.13
N THR A 196 -19.22 -2.23 -37.41
CA THR A 196 -20.25 -2.17 -38.46
C THR A 196 -21.31 -3.25 -38.25
N ILE A 197 -20.92 -4.49 -37.91
CA ILE A 197 -21.85 -5.58 -37.61
C ILE A 197 -22.73 -5.23 -36.41
N LYS A 198 -22.14 -4.82 -35.28
CA LYS A 198 -22.88 -4.44 -34.06
C LYS A 198 -23.86 -3.30 -34.33
N ASN A 199 -23.43 -2.25 -35.04
CA ASN A 199 -24.29 -1.11 -35.38
C ASN A 199 -25.42 -1.50 -36.35
N THR A 200 -25.13 -2.32 -37.35
CA THR A 200 -26.13 -2.72 -38.35
C THR A 200 -27.19 -3.62 -37.72
N ILE A 201 -26.80 -4.55 -36.85
CA ILE A 201 -27.72 -5.42 -36.11
C ILE A 201 -28.56 -4.60 -35.11
N ASN A 202 -27.96 -3.68 -34.36
CA ASN A 202 -28.68 -2.81 -33.43
C ASN A 202 -29.69 -1.89 -34.16
N ASN A 203 -29.31 -1.29 -35.28
CA ASN A 203 -30.21 -0.48 -36.11
C ASN A 203 -31.34 -1.31 -36.72
N TYR A 204 -31.07 -2.57 -37.05
CA TYR A 204 -32.09 -3.49 -37.52
C TYR A 204 -33.08 -3.84 -36.40
N LEU A 205 -32.60 -4.20 -35.20
CA LEU A 205 -33.45 -4.49 -34.03
C LEU A 205 -34.29 -3.28 -33.59
N GLY A 206 -33.75 -2.06 -33.69
CA GLY A 206 -34.49 -0.82 -33.41
C GLY A 206 -35.62 -0.50 -34.39
N ASN A 207 -35.59 -1.07 -35.61
CA ASN A 207 -36.60 -0.86 -36.66
C ASN A 207 -37.63 -2.00 -36.77
N VAL A 208 -37.64 -2.94 -35.82
CA VAL A 208 -38.62 -4.04 -35.73
C VAL A 208 -39.71 -3.69 -34.72
N PRO A 209 -41.00 -3.59 -35.11
CA PRO A 209 -42.08 -3.13 -34.23
C PRO A 209 -42.33 -4.00 -32.99
N ASN A 210 -41.86 -5.25 -32.99
CA ASN A 210 -42.14 -6.21 -31.92
C ASN A 210 -41.14 -6.19 -30.75
N PHE A 211 -40.00 -5.49 -30.84
CA PHE A 211 -39.05 -5.41 -29.72
C PHE A 211 -39.41 -4.32 -28.70
N GLN A 212 -40.12 -3.26 -29.10
CA GLN A 212 -40.63 -2.22 -28.19
C GLN A 212 -41.70 -2.73 -27.20
N LYS A 213 -42.28 -3.92 -27.41
CA LYS A 213 -43.26 -4.50 -26.48
C LYS A 213 -42.63 -5.33 -25.35
N ILE A 214 -41.38 -5.79 -25.50
CA ILE A 214 -40.75 -6.68 -24.50
C ILE A 214 -40.14 -5.88 -23.35
N GLU A 215 -39.65 -4.66 -23.60
CA GLU A 215 -39.14 -3.79 -22.53
C GLU A 215 -40.27 -3.25 -21.63
N ALA A 216 -41.48 -3.09 -22.18
CA ALA A 216 -42.64 -2.60 -21.42
C ALA A 216 -43.24 -3.65 -20.46
N SER A 217 -42.96 -4.95 -20.64
CA SER A 217 -43.54 -6.02 -19.80
C SER A 217 -42.64 -6.52 -18.66
N ASN A 218 -41.35 -6.14 -18.62
CA ASN A 218 -40.42 -6.57 -17.56
C ASN A 218 -40.26 -5.57 -16.40
N SER A 219 -41.14 -4.58 -16.29
CA SER A 219 -41.24 -3.69 -15.13
C SER A 219 -42.58 -3.88 -14.41
N GLY A 220 -42.75 -5.01 -13.71
CA GLY A 220 -43.93 -5.23 -12.86
C GLY A 220 -44.00 -6.58 -12.15
N ASN A 221 -43.69 -6.58 -10.85
CA ASN A 221 -44.16 -7.49 -9.78
C ASN A 221 -43.72 -8.98 -9.73
N LEU A 222 -42.75 -9.21 -8.84
CA LEU A 222 -42.71 -10.13 -7.69
C LEU A 222 -43.87 -11.13 -7.43
N ILE A 223 -43.44 -12.37 -7.08
CA ILE A 223 -44.07 -13.43 -6.23
C ILE A 223 -45.02 -14.43 -6.93
N GLY A 224 -44.70 -15.74 -6.83
CA GLY A 224 -45.67 -16.84 -6.96
C GLY A 224 -45.12 -18.19 -7.44
N ASP A 225 -44.73 -19.04 -6.48
CA ASP A 225 -44.89 -20.51 -6.38
C ASP A 225 -44.84 -21.47 -7.59
N THR A 226 -43.94 -22.48 -7.42
CA THR A 226 -44.05 -23.92 -7.73
C THR A 226 -44.81 -24.39 -8.99
N GLN A 227 -44.12 -25.14 -9.86
CA GLN A 227 -44.27 -26.61 -9.94
C GLN A 227 -43.34 -27.22 -10.99
N ALA A 228 -42.71 -28.33 -10.59
CA ALA A 228 -41.95 -29.22 -11.42
C ALA A 228 -42.86 -30.00 -12.40
N SER A 229 -42.38 -30.25 -13.61
CA SER A 229 -42.73 -31.47 -14.34
C SER A 229 -41.58 -31.90 -15.23
N ALA A 230 -41.08 -33.08 -14.90
CA ALA A 230 -40.08 -33.82 -15.64
C ALA A 230 -40.71 -34.44 -16.90
N ILE A 231 -39.97 -34.42 -18.01
CA ILE A 231 -40.13 -35.43 -19.07
C ILE A 231 -38.72 -35.88 -19.45
N ALA A 232 -38.39 -37.08 -18.99
CA ALA A 232 -37.26 -37.88 -19.41
C ALA A 232 -37.57 -38.53 -20.77
N VAL A 233 -36.61 -38.55 -21.69
CA VAL A 233 -36.51 -39.62 -22.70
C VAL A 233 -35.05 -39.98 -22.94
N ASP A 234 -34.77 -41.22 -22.56
CA ASP A 234 -33.74 -42.21 -22.87
C ASP A 234 -32.62 -41.93 -23.88
N ILE A 235 -31.45 -42.37 -23.42
CA ILE A 235 -30.23 -42.71 -24.16
C ILE A 235 -30.33 -44.18 -24.58
N SER A 236 -29.95 -44.53 -25.82
CA SER A 236 -29.19 -45.77 -26.08
C SER A 236 -28.44 -45.75 -27.43
N PRO A 237 -27.28 -46.44 -27.55
CA PRO A 237 -26.27 -46.25 -28.58
C PRO A 237 -26.06 -47.47 -29.51
N SER A 238 -25.52 -47.25 -30.71
CA SER A 238 -25.01 -48.28 -31.63
C SER A 238 -24.32 -47.55 -32.80
N ALA A 239 -23.19 -47.93 -33.38
CA ALA A 239 -22.32 -49.10 -33.29
C ALA A 239 -20.93 -48.75 -33.85
N GLU A 240 -19.99 -49.66 -33.61
CA GLU A 240 -18.58 -49.72 -33.98
C GLU A 240 -18.29 -49.62 -35.49
N ASN A 241 -17.13 -49.06 -35.87
CA ASN A 241 -16.17 -49.81 -36.70
C ASN A 241 -14.75 -49.23 -36.72
N GLN A 242 -13.80 -50.14 -36.97
CA GLN A 242 -12.39 -50.12 -36.62
C GLN A 242 -11.43 -49.58 -37.72
N ASN A 243 -10.25 -49.13 -37.26
CA ASN A 243 -8.89 -49.28 -37.80
C ASN A 243 -8.49 -48.70 -39.18
N VAL A 244 -7.37 -47.94 -39.22
CA VAL A 244 -6.04 -48.36 -39.75
C VAL A 244 -5.04 -47.18 -39.67
N ILE A 245 -3.79 -47.49 -39.30
CA ILE A 245 -2.59 -46.62 -39.22
C ILE A 245 -1.76 -46.80 -40.50
N SER A 246 -1.22 -45.71 -41.10
CA SER A 246 0.18 -45.65 -41.62
C SER A 246 0.59 -44.32 -42.29
N SER A 247 1.73 -43.80 -41.80
CA SER A 247 2.92 -43.25 -42.51
C SER A 247 2.91 -41.90 -43.28
N THR A 248 3.71 -40.96 -42.71
CA THR A 248 4.79 -40.11 -43.30
C THR A 248 4.51 -39.11 -44.46
N GLN A 249 4.57 -37.81 -44.10
CA GLN A 249 5.17 -36.59 -44.71
C GLN A 249 5.73 -36.62 -46.17
N PRO A 250 5.99 -35.46 -46.82
CA PRO A 250 5.46 -34.10 -46.67
C PRO A 250 4.94 -33.54 -48.02
N ASN A 251 4.06 -32.53 -48.04
CA ASN A 251 4.08 -31.58 -49.16
C ASN A 251 3.45 -30.23 -48.81
N SER A 252 4.31 -29.23 -49.01
CA SER A 252 4.06 -27.80 -49.12
C SER A 252 2.98 -27.44 -50.15
N SER A 253 2.42 -26.24 -49.97
CA SER A 253 1.49 -25.50 -50.84
C SER A 253 0.01 -25.87 -50.74
N LEU A 254 -0.68 -25.28 -49.75
CA LEU A 254 -2.12 -25.07 -49.87
C LEU A 254 -2.36 -23.77 -50.64
N SER A 255 -2.77 -23.94 -51.89
CA SER A 255 -3.10 -22.91 -52.84
C SER A 255 -4.40 -22.19 -52.45
N LEU A 256 -4.44 -20.90 -52.76
CA LEU A 256 -5.57 -19.97 -52.61
C LEU A 256 -6.83 -20.38 -53.43
N ALA A 257 -6.83 -21.56 -54.07
CA ALA A 257 -7.82 -21.98 -55.06
C ALA A 257 -8.90 -22.95 -54.53
N ALA A 258 -8.82 -23.41 -53.28
CA ALA A 258 -9.79 -24.35 -52.72
C ALA A 258 -11.09 -23.70 -52.19
N LEU A 259 -11.25 -22.38 -52.31
CA LEU A 259 -12.42 -21.64 -51.79
C LEU A 259 -13.50 -21.34 -52.85
N THR A 260 -13.41 -21.92 -54.03
CA THR A 260 -14.40 -21.72 -55.10
C THR A 260 -14.81 -23.04 -55.73
N SER A 261 -15.81 -23.71 -55.15
CA SER A 261 -16.89 -24.41 -55.89
C SER A 261 -17.85 -25.14 -54.94
N GLU A 262 -19.12 -24.78 -55.08
CA GLU A 262 -20.34 -25.57 -54.91
C GLU A 262 -20.31 -26.81 -53.98
N ASN A 263 -20.55 -26.58 -52.69
CA ASN A 263 -21.51 -27.36 -51.87
C ASN A 263 -21.66 -26.69 -50.49
N LYS A 264 -22.70 -25.87 -50.32
CA LYS A 264 -23.04 -25.18 -49.06
C LYS A 264 -23.86 -26.12 -48.15
N PRO A 265 -23.27 -26.60 -47.06
CA PRO A 265 -23.76 -26.28 -45.73
C PRO A 265 -22.88 -25.15 -45.19
N SER A 266 -23.50 -24.09 -44.65
CA SER A 266 -22.80 -22.91 -44.16
C SER A 266 -21.74 -23.29 -43.11
N LEU A 267 -20.57 -22.67 -43.20
CA LEU A 267 -19.49 -22.79 -42.23
C LEU A 267 -19.99 -22.47 -40.79
N LEU A 268 -21.04 -21.65 -40.69
CA LEU A 268 -21.84 -21.40 -39.48
C LEU A 268 -22.58 -22.62 -38.91
N ASN A 269 -23.06 -23.57 -39.71
CA ASN A 269 -23.64 -24.80 -39.16
C ASN A 269 -22.57 -25.69 -38.51
N ARG A 270 -21.31 -25.57 -38.95
CA ARG A 270 -20.17 -26.21 -38.29
C ARG A 270 -19.74 -25.45 -37.03
N ILE A 271 -19.77 -24.12 -37.05
CA ILE A 271 -19.41 -23.27 -35.88
C ILE A 271 -20.50 -23.29 -34.79
N SER A 272 -21.78 -23.17 -35.14
CA SER A 272 -22.93 -23.24 -34.20
C SER A 272 -23.06 -24.62 -33.54
N GLY A 273 -22.70 -25.69 -34.24
CA GLY A 273 -22.58 -27.05 -33.68
C GLY A 273 -21.46 -27.17 -32.64
N LEU A 274 -20.40 -26.37 -32.76
CA LEU A 274 -19.26 -26.33 -31.82
C LEU A 274 -19.55 -25.45 -30.59
N ILE A 275 -20.34 -24.38 -30.74
CA ILE A 275 -20.73 -23.46 -29.66
C ILE A 275 -21.80 -24.08 -28.72
N LYS A 276 -22.65 -24.99 -29.23
CA LYS A 276 -23.74 -25.62 -28.45
C LYS A 276 -23.30 -26.58 -27.33
N LYS A 277 -22.00 -26.87 -27.16
CA LYS A 277 -21.47 -27.50 -25.92
C LYS A 277 -21.41 -26.44 -24.80
N LYS A 278 -22.58 -26.12 -24.26
CA LYS A 278 -22.80 -25.03 -23.31
C LYS A 278 -21.99 -25.21 -22.02
N ARG A 279 -21.17 -24.18 -21.74
CA ARG A 279 -20.68 -23.77 -20.41
C ARG A 279 -21.87 -23.69 -19.43
N SER A 280 -21.87 -24.46 -18.36
CA SER A 280 -22.66 -24.15 -17.17
C SER A 280 -21.81 -23.28 -16.24
N PHE A 281 -21.98 -21.98 -16.30
CA PHE A 281 -21.48 -21.06 -15.27
C PHE A 281 -22.67 -20.59 -14.44
N ASN A 282 -22.55 -20.73 -13.12
CA ASN A 282 -23.53 -20.28 -12.14
C ASN A 282 -23.65 -18.75 -12.15
N ASP A 283 -24.88 -18.26 -12.05
CA ASP A 283 -25.32 -16.86 -12.10
C ASP A 283 -24.93 -16.00 -10.88
N SER A 284 -23.84 -16.35 -10.18
CA SER A 284 -23.32 -15.59 -9.03
C SER A 284 -22.02 -14.83 -9.31
N ASP A 285 -21.40 -15.02 -10.48
CA ASP A 285 -20.22 -14.26 -10.91
C ASP A 285 -20.64 -13.05 -11.76
N GLN A 286 -21.18 -12.00 -11.13
CA GLN A 286 -21.15 -10.68 -11.75
C GLN A 286 -19.66 -10.33 -11.98
N LYS A 287 -19.23 -10.36 -13.25
CA LYS A 287 -17.89 -9.97 -13.72
C LYS A 287 -17.61 -8.50 -13.34
N LEU A 288 -17.03 -8.28 -12.15
CA LEU A 288 -16.57 -6.96 -11.72
C LEU A 288 -15.22 -6.66 -12.40
N ASN A 289 -15.24 -5.88 -13.48
CA ASN A 289 -14.05 -5.40 -14.21
C ASN A 289 -13.37 -4.26 -13.42
N ARG A 290 -12.72 -4.59 -12.29
CA ARG A 290 -12.00 -3.62 -11.45
C ARG A 290 -10.53 -3.53 -11.87
N VAL A 291 -10.04 -2.30 -11.99
CA VAL A 291 -8.70 -2.01 -12.49
C VAL A 291 -8.03 -0.93 -11.64
N ALA A 292 -6.79 -1.18 -11.20
CA ALA A 292 -5.94 -0.14 -10.65
C ALA A 292 -5.19 0.59 -11.79
N ILE A 293 -5.42 1.89 -11.90
CA ILE A 293 -4.83 2.78 -12.90
C ILE A 293 -3.95 3.78 -12.16
N SER A 294 -2.72 3.97 -12.63
CA SER A 294 -1.86 5.02 -12.07
C SER A 294 -1.26 5.86 -13.19
N LEU A 295 -1.44 7.18 -13.10
CA LEU A 295 -0.91 8.16 -14.01
C LEU A 295 0.10 9.05 -13.27
N ARG A 296 1.34 9.10 -13.77
CA ARG A 296 2.44 9.89 -13.21
C ARG A 296 2.83 11.00 -14.16
N GLY A 297 3.07 12.22 -13.71
CA GLY A 297 3.52 13.31 -14.58
C GLY A 297 3.94 14.59 -13.85
N PRO A 298 4.37 15.64 -14.56
CA PRO A 298 4.92 16.88 -14.00
C PRO A 298 3.87 17.90 -13.49
N HIS A 299 2.58 17.69 -13.79
CA HIS A 299 1.52 18.64 -13.46
C HIS A 299 0.37 17.97 -12.69
N GLY A 300 0.19 18.35 -11.42
CA GLY A 300 -0.74 17.70 -10.50
C GLY A 300 -2.19 17.66 -10.98
N THR A 301 -2.79 18.83 -11.18
CA THR A 301 -4.22 18.96 -11.52
C THR A 301 -4.53 18.37 -12.89
N ASP A 302 -3.61 18.50 -13.84
CA ASP A 302 -3.76 17.99 -15.19
C ASP A 302 -3.77 16.46 -15.24
N ILE A 303 -2.92 15.82 -14.43
CA ILE A 303 -2.84 14.37 -14.29
C ILE A 303 -4.09 13.82 -13.60
N ILE A 304 -4.55 14.47 -12.52
CA ILE A 304 -5.78 14.09 -11.83
C ILE A 304 -6.99 14.26 -12.77
N GLY A 305 -7.13 15.46 -13.33
CA GLY A 305 -8.25 15.82 -14.21
C GLY A 305 -8.30 14.94 -15.45
N GLY A 306 -7.16 14.66 -16.08
CA GLY A 306 -7.08 13.81 -17.25
C GLY A 306 -7.52 12.36 -16.98
N LEU A 307 -7.15 11.77 -15.84
CA LEU A 307 -7.61 10.42 -15.48
C LEU A 307 -9.11 10.42 -15.21
N LEU A 308 -9.60 11.38 -14.41
CA LEU A 308 -11.02 11.47 -14.05
C LEU A 308 -11.90 11.78 -15.26
N GLU A 309 -11.45 12.64 -16.19
CA GLU A 309 -12.13 12.91 -17.46
C GLU A 309 -12.26 11.64 -18.31
N CYS A 310 -11.21 10.82 -18.38
CA CYS A 310 -11.28 9.53 -19.07
C CYS A 310 -12.29 8.59 -18.40
N CYS A 311 -12.33 8.53 -17.08
CA CYS A 311 -13.30 7.69 -16.37
C CYS A 311 -14.75 8.17 -16.60
N ALA A 312 -14.97 9.48 -16.56
CA ALA A 312 -16.27 10.10 -16.81
C ALA A 312 -16.77 9.85 -18.24
N ASN A 313 -15.90 10.01 -19.25
CA ASN A 313 -16.27 9.80 -20.66
C ASN A 313 -16.63 8.34 -20.98
N HIS A 314 -16.18 7.38 -20.15
CA HIS A 314 -16.40 5.95 -20.35
C HIS A 314 -17.32 5.32 -19.29
N ASN A 315 -18.14 6.12 -18.61
CA ASN A 315 -19.09 5.68 -17.57
C ASN A 315 -18.47 4.71 -16.53
N SER A 316 -17.21 4.94 -16.18
CA SER A 316 -16.47 4.12 -15.24
C SER A 316 -16.51 4.75 -13.85
N SER A 317 -16.76 3.94 -12.82
CA SER A 317 -16.87 4.42 -11.43
C SER A 317 -15.52 4.35 -10.74
N VAL A 318 -15.14 5.41 -10.01
CA VAL A 318 -13.91 5.41 -9.19
C VAL A 318 -14.28 4.88 -7.80
N LEU A 319 -13.70 3.74 -7.42
CA LEU A 319 -13.93 3.07 -6.14
C LEU A 319 -13.02 3.61 -5.03
N ASP A 320 -11.77 3.92 -5.37
CA ASP A 320 -10.78 4.47 -4.44
C ASP A 320 -9.69 5.23 -5.21
N PHE A 321 -8.94 6.09 -4.53
CA PHE A 321 -7.84 6.84 -5.14
C PHE A 321 -6.72 7.13 -4.14
N SER A 322 -5.52 7.32 -4.68
CA SER A 322 -4.35 7.78 -3.93
C SER A 322 -3.59 8.83 -4.72
N PHE A 323 -3.06 9.82 -4.02
CA PHE A 323 -2.29 10.89 -4.62
C PHE A 323 -0.98 11.08 -3.86
N SER A 324 0.12 11.12 -4.60
CA SER A 324 1.43 11.44 -4.06
C SER A 324 2.10 12.50 -4.93
N ARG A 325 2.77 13.46 -4.28
CA ARG A 325 3.48 14.55 -4.93
C ARG A 325 4.92 14.62 -4.42
N LEU A 326 5.85 14.61 -5.36
CA LEU A 326 7.27 14.79 -5.14
C LEU A 326 7.73 15.96 -6.02
N HIS A 327 7.74 17.16 -5.45
CA HIS A 327 7.92 18.43 -6.16
C HIS A 327 6.97 18.57 -7.36
N HIS A 328 7.52 18.57 -8.57
CA HIS A 328 6.75 18.64 -9.80
C HIS A 328 6.22 17.28 -10.23
N ASN A 329 6.82 16.16 -9.79
CA ASN A 329 6.35 14.84 -10.17
C ASN A 329 5.19 14.39 -9.27
N VAL A 330 4.03 14.17 -9.86
CA VAL A 330 2.86 13.60 -9.18
C VAL A 330 2.60 12.18 -9.62
N VAL A 331 2.00 11.39 -8.75
CA VAL A 331 1.43 10.08 -9.05
C VAL A 331 0.00 10.10 -8.56
N PHE A 332 -0.95 9.90 -9.46
CA PHE A 332 -2.36 9.73 -9.13
C PHE A 332 -2.78 8.30 -9.49
N GLY A 333 -3.11 7.52 -8.46
CA GLY A 333 -3.65 6.18 -8.56
C GLY A 333 -5.15 6.19 -8.35
N ALA A 334 -5.91 5.42 -9.13
CA ALA A 334 -7.34 5.22 -8.96
C ALA A 334 -7.69 3.75 -9.17
N LEU A 335 -8.50 3.19 -8.28
CA LEU A 335 -9.16 1.92 -8.48
C LEU A 335 -10.50 2.20 -9.17
N VAL A 336 -10.68 1.68 -10.37
CA VAL A 336 -11.80 2.00 -11.25
C VAL A 336 -12.58 0.74 -11.58
N GLU A 337 -13.89 0.81 -11.46
CA GLU A 337 -14.84 -0.20 -11.94
C GLU A 337 -15.32 0.20 -13.33
N VAL A 338 -14.99 -0.64 -14.33
CA VAL A 338 -15.24 -0.33 -15.73
C VAL A 338 -16.57 -0.95 -16.17
N SER A 339 -17.54 -0.10 -16.50
CA SER A 339 -18.88 -0.51 -16.96
C SER A 339 -18.93 -0.81 -18.48
N GLY A 340 -17.88 -0.46 -19.23
CA GLY A 340 -17.82 -0.59 -20.69
C GLY A 340 -16.54 -1.25 -21.21
N SER A 341 -16.13 -0.92 -22.44
CA SER A 341 -14.91 -1.42 -23.06
C SER A 341 -13.66 -0.87 -22.35
N VAL A 342 -12.91 -1.77 -21.70
CA VAL A 342 -11.63 -1.44 -21.06
C VAL A 342 -10.62 -0.88 -22.06
N ALA A 343 -10.68 -1.31 -23.33
CA ALA A 343 -9.79 -0.85 -24.38
C ALA A 343 -9.99 0.63 -24.73
N ASP A 344 -11.24 1.10 -24.72
CA ASP A 344 -11.57 2.50 -25.04
C ASP A 344 -11.14 3.44 -23.91
N LEU A 345 -11.39 3.03 -22.66
CA LEU A 345 -10.85 3.72 -21.49
C LEU A 345 -9.33 3.82 -21.55
N PHE A 346 -8.65 2.71 -21.88
CA PHE A 346 -7.21 2.68 -22.00
C PHE A 346 -6.68 3.60 -23.11
N ASN A 347 -7.32 3.59 -24.28
CA ASN A 347 -6.94 4.47 -25.40
C ASN A 347 -7.06 5.95 -25.02
N SER A 348 -8.13 6.34 -24.33
CA SER A 348 -8.27 7.70 -23.81
C SER A 348 -7.19 8.04 -22.79
N LEU A 349 -6.89 7.14 -21.86
CA LEU A 349 -5.84 7.35 -20.85
C LEU A 349 -4.44 7.48 -21.47
N VAL A 350 -4.12 6.71 -22.51
CA VAL A 350 -2.85 6.83 -23.24
C VAL A 350 -2.75 8.17 -23.96
N LYS A 351 -3.83 8.65 -24.59
CA LYS A 351 -3.87 9.99 -25.20
C LYS A 351 -3.65 11.08 -24.16
N THR A 352 -4.31 10.98 -23.02
CA THR A 352 -4.15 11.90 -21.88
C THR A 352 -2.73 11.87 -21.33
N ALA A 353 -2.14 10.69 -21.15
CA ALA A 353 -0.77 10.55 -20.72
C ALA A 353 0.20 11.25 -21.69
N ARG A 354 0.03 11.08 -23.00
CA ARG A 354 0.85 11.79 -24.00
C ARG A 354 0.67 13.31 -23.95
N LYS A 355 -0.58 13.78 -23.79
CA LYS A 355 -0.89 15.22 -23.71
C LYS A 355 -0.14 15.91 -22.57
N TRP A 356 0.04 15.21 -21.45
CA TRP A 356 0.60 15.76 -20.22
C TRP A 356 1.99 15.23 -19.87
N ASP A 357 2.70 14.64 -20.84
CA ASP A 357 4.02 14.01 -20.64
C ASP A 357 4.04 13.04 -19.43
N GLY A 358 2.95 12.27 -19.32
CA GLY A 358 2.69 11.35 -18.24
C GLY A 358 3.04 9.90 -18.58
N ILE A 359 3.39 9.14 -17.54
CA ILE A 359 3.60 7.70 -17.58
C ILE A 359 2.35 7.02 -17.02
N LEU A 360 1.68 6.24 -17.86
CA LEU A 360 0.53 5.43 -17.49
C LEU A 360 0.97 4.01 -17.11
N THR A 361 0.45 3.54 -15.97
CA THR A 361 0.55 2.16 -15.51
C THR A 361 -0.84 1.61 -15.26
N PHE A 362 -1.04 0.34 -15.57
CA PHE A 362 -2.34 -0.32 -15.48
C PHE A 362 -2.16 -1.72 -14.92
N ASP A 363 -2.96 -2.08 -13.92
CA ASP A 363 -2.97 -3.40 -13.31
C ASP A 363 -4.41 -3.92 -13.18
N VAL A 364 -4.70 -5.00 -13.90
CA VAL A 364 -5.99 -5.70 -13.78
C VAL A 364 -5.90 -6.57 -12.54
N GLN A 365 -6.59 -6.13 -11.48
CA GLN A 365 -6.55 -6.81 -10.21
C GLN A 365 -7.25 -8.17 -10.32
N ASN A 366 -6.57 -9.24 -9.90
CA ASN A 366 -7.09 -10.60 -10.00
C ASN A 366 -8.21 -10.81 -8.95
N THR A 367 -9.44 -11.03 -9.41
CA THR A 367 -10.69 -11.02 -8.63
C THR A 367 -10.69 -11.97 -7.43
N LYS A 368 -9.90 -13.06 -7.46
CA LYS A 368 -9.84 -14.06 -6.38
C LYS A 368 -9.05 -13.63 -5.13
N LEU A 369 -8.04 -12.76 -5.27
CA LEU A 369 -7.28 -12.24 -4.11
C LEU A 369 -8.06 -11.14 -3.39
N LEU A 370 -8.68 -10.24 -4.15
CA LEU A 370 -9.58 -9.22 -3.61
C LEU A 370 -10.85 -9.83 -3.01
N ALA A 371 -11.47 -10.84 -3.62
CA ALA A 371 -12.66 -11.48 -3.07
C ALA A 371 -12.41 -12.09 -1.68
N LYS A 372 -11.24 -12.74 -1.46
CA LYS A 372 -10.85 -13.26 -0.14
C LYS A 372 -10.50 -12.18 0.88
N GLN A 373 -9.96 -11.04 0.41
CA GLN A 373 -9.58 -9.91 1.27
C GLN A 373 -10.78 -9.04 1.67
N ILE A 374 -11.73 -8.86 0.75
CA ILE A 374 -12.98 -8.10 0.97
C ILE A 374 -14.01 -8.94 1.71
N SER A 375 -14.04 -10.28 1.53
CA SER A 375 -14.92 -11.15 2.32
C SER A 375 -14.57 -11.19 3.82
N GLY A 376 -13.41 -10.65 4.21
CA GLY A 376 -12.94 -10.58 5.60
C GLY A 376 -13.08 -9.21 6.28
N ASN A 377 -13.10 -8.10 5.53
CA ASN A 377 -13.39 -6.75 6.05
C ASN A 377 -13.49 -5.75 4.88
N SER A 378 -14.41 -4.79 4.96
CA SER A 378 -14.73 -3.80 3.91
C SER A 378 -13.72 -2.65 3.74
N ASP A 379 -12.58 -2.66 4.43
CA ASP A 379 -11.73 -1.47 4.63
C ASP A 379 -10.47 -1.44 3.73
N TYR A 380 -10.45 -2.16 2.60
CA TYR A 380 -9.31 -2.12 1.69
C TYR A 380 -9.12 -0.72 1.09
N ARG A 381 -7.94 -0.13 1.31
CA ARG A 381 -7.52 1.15 0.70
C ARG A 381 -6.37 0.92 -0.28
N LEU A 382 -6.38 1.63 -1.40
CA LEU A 382 -5.37 1.61 -2.45
C LEU A 382 -3.98 2.04 -1.93
N SER A 383 -3.96 2.86 -0.88
CA SER A 383 -2.74 3.27 -0.18
C SER A 383 -2.14 2.17 0.71
N GLU A 384 -2.85 1.06 0.93
CA GLU A 384 -2.44 -0.01 1.83
C GLU A 384 -1.92 -1.23 1.09
N ALA A 385 -0.94 -1.90 1.69
CA ALA A 385 -0.41 -3.14 1.16
C ALA A 385 -1.46 -4.27 1.30
N PRO A 386 -1.60 -5.16 0.30
CA PRO A 386 -2.65 -6.18 0.26
C PRO A 386 -2.28 -7.40 1.11
N TYR A 387 -1.95 -7.21 2.39
CA TYR A 387 -1.63 -8.30 3.31
C TYR A 387 -2.80 -8.52 4.29
N SER A 388 -3.24 -9.77 4.43
CA SER A 388 -4.18 -10.16 5.50
C SER A 388 -3.45 -10.34 6.84
N ASP A 389 -4.21 -10.29 7.94
CA ASP A 389 -3.73 -10.60 9.30
C ASP A 389 -2.55 -9.74 9.77
N ARG A 390 -2.68 -8.42 9.61
CA ARG A 390 -1.67 -7.46 10.04
C ARG A 390 -2.24 -6.38 10.93
N LEU A 391 -1.44 -5.98 11.92
CA LEU A 391 -1.75 -4.89 12.83
C LEU A 391 -1.04 -3.62 12.37
N LYS A 392 -1.75 -2.49 12.39
CA LYS A 392 -1.21 -1.18 12.03
C LYS A 392 -0.52 -0.55 13.23
N TYR A 393 0.70 -0.09 13.02
CA TYR A 393 1.51 0.59 14.00
C TYR A 393 2.15 1.83 13.39
N VAL A 394 2.52 2.77 14.24
CA VAL A 394 3.35 3.92 13.91
C VAL A 394 4.66 3.81 14.68
N ALA A 395 5.78 3.85 13.97
CA ALA A 395 7.10 4.02 14.55
C ALA A 395 7.54 5.48 14.37
N THR A 396 7.58 6.23 15.46
CA THR A 396 8.16 7.58 15.48
C THR A 396 9.62 7.49 15.86
N VAL A 397 10.50 8.00 15.01
CA VAL A 397 11.95 7.95 15.18
C VAL A 397 12.46 9.36 15.44
N LEU A 398 13.33 9.52 16.45
CA LEU A 398 13.82 10.81 16.93
C LEU A 398 15.34 10.79 17.14
N ASN A 399 16.04 11.76 16.56
CA ASN A 399 17.44 12.04 16.86
C ASN A 399 17.74 13.53 16.65
N GLN A 400 18.09 14.24 17.72
CA GLN A 400 18.41 15.67 17.68
C GLN A 400 19.69 15.98 16.89
N ASN A 401 20.57 14.99 16.70
CA ASN A 401 21.80 15.11 15.92
C ASN A 401 21.60 14.69 14.45
N GLY A 402 20.36 14.42 14.03
CA GLY A 402 20.01 13.96 12.68
C GLY A 402 20.00 12.44 12.54
N LEU A 403 19.08 11.95 11.71
CA LEU A 403 18.94 10.55 11.35
C LEU A 403 19.94 10.19 10.25
N SER A 404 20.97 9.41 10.63
CA SER A 404 21.97 8.94 9.68
C SER A 404 21.40 7.92 8.68
N SER A 405 21.92 7.92 7.46
CA SER A 405 21.59 6.90 6.45
C SER A 405 21.92 5.48 6.91
N LEU A 406 22.99 5.32 7.69
CA LEU A 406 23.36 4.05 8.31
C LEU A 406 22.27 3.53 9.26
N PHE A 407 21.74 4.39 10.12
CA PHE A 407 20.65 4.01 11.02
C PHE A 407 19.39 3.64 10.24
N LEU A 408 19.02 4.43 9.23
CA LEU A 408 17.83 4.16 8.40
C LEU A 408 17.95 2.82 7.65
N ASP A 409 19.12 2.50 7.09
CA ASP A 409 19.38 1.18 6.49
C ASP A 409 19.19 0.05 7.51
N LYS A 410 19.68 0.22 8.73
CA LYS A 410 19.56 -0.79 9.80
C LYS A 410 18.13 -0.96 10.28
N LEU A 411 17.37 0.12 10.39
CA LEU A 411 15.95 0.10 10.73
C LEU A 411 15.13 -0.61 9.64
N VAL A 412 15.38 -0.31 8.36
CA VAL A 412 14.68 -0.98 7.25
C VAL A 412 15.05 -2.46 7.16
N LYS A 413 16.32 -2.82 7.38
CA LYS A 413 16.75 -4.24 7.48
C LYS A 413 16.07 -4.95 8.66
N PHE A 414 15.92 -4.26 9.79
CA PHE A 414 15.19 -4.77 10.95
C PHE A 414 13.72 -5.06 10.61
N PHE A 415 13.04 -4.14 9.91
CA PHE A 415 11.68 -4.35 9.42
C PHE A 415 11.59 -5.52 8.44
N LEU A 416 12.50 -5.58 7.45
CA LEU A 416 12.53 -6.63 6.44
C LEU A 416 12.70 -8.03 7.05
N ALA A 417 13.60 -8.18 8.03
CA ALA A 417 13.85 -9.45 8.71
C ALA A 417 12.61 -10.01 9.42
N ARG A 418 11.71 -9.12 9.86
CA ARG A 418 10.45 -9.45 10.54
C ARG A 418 9.23 -9.40 9.64
N ARG A 419 9.45 -9.25 8.32
CA ARG A 419 8.38 -9.07 7.33
C ARG A 419 7.47 -7.88 7.64
N ILE A 420 7.94 -6.87 8.39
CA ILE A 420 7.19 -5.63 8.65
C ILE A 420 7.19 -4.81 7.36
N SER A 421 6.02 -4.34 6.94
CA SER A 421 5.88 -3.51 5.74
C SER A 421 5.78 -2.05 6.13
N VAL A 422 6.51 -1.18 5.44
CA VAL A 422 6.33 0.27 5.53
C VAL A 422 5.25 0.69 4.54
N GLU A 423 4.25 1.41 5.02
CA GLU A 423 3.11 1.86 4.21
C GLU A 423 3.22 3.34 3.89
N GLN A 424 3.64 4.14 4.87
CA GLN A 424 3.84 5.58 4.71
C GLN A 424 5.05 6.05 5.51
N MET A 425 5.71 7.09 4.99
CA MET A 425 6.74 7.84 5.71
C MET A 425 6.36 9.32 5.70
N LYS A 426 6.43 9.96 6.87
CA LYS A 426 6.17 11.40 7.03
C LYS A 426 7.28 12.03 7.86
N ARG A 427 7.89 13.09 7.35
CA ARG A 427 8.80 13.92 8.15
C ARG A 427 7.99 14.74 9.16
N LEU A 428 8.45 14.80 10.41
CA LEU A 428 7.77 15.55 11.47
C LEU A 428 8.42 16.90 11.77
N ASP A 429 9.73 17.03 11.58
CA ASP A 429 10.49 18.26 11.86
C ASP A 429 10.63 19.19 10.64
N LEU A 430 10.98 20.45 10.92
CA LEU A 430 11.25 21.53 9.96
C LEU A 430 12.73 21.94 9.93
N SER A 431 13.62 21.18 10.58
CA SER A 431 15.05 21.49 10.64
C SER A 431 15.73 21.38 9.26
N ASP A 432 16.97 21.83 9.13
CA ASP A 432 17.74 21.61 7.88
C ASP A 432 18.12 20.13 7.69
N PHE A 433 18.27 19.40 8.80
CA PHE A 433 18.56 17.96 8.84
C PHE A 433 17.32 17.17 9.24
N LEU A 434 17.20 15.94 8.74
CA LEU A 434 16.11 15.04 9.10
C LEU A 434 16.29 14.55 10.54
N ASN A 435 15.60 15.16 11.50
CA ASN A 435 15.72 14.82 12.92
C ASN A 435 14.59 13.88 13.38
N SER A 436 13.42 13.96 12.75
CA SER A 436 12.26 13.16 13.12
C SER A 436 11.47 12.66 11.91
N VAL A 437 11.15 11.37 11.94
CA VAL A 437 10.33 10.72 10.92
C VAL A 437 9.32 9.79 11.57
N GLU A 438 8.12 9.78 11.00
CA GLU A 438 7.03 8.87 11.30
C GLU A 438 6.97 7.79 10.21
N PHE A 439 6.99 6.53 10.61
CA PHE A 439 6.71 5.39 9.73
C PHE A 439 5.36 4.78 10.11
N THR A 440 4.39 4.80 9.21
CA THR A 440 3.22 3.93 9.31
C THR A 440 3.60 2.56 8.78
N ILE A 441 3.49 1.54 9.63
CA ILE A 441 3.95 0.19 9.36
C ILE A 441 2.85 -0.84 9.64
N SER A 442 2.83 -1.92 8.86
CA SER A 442 2.01 -3.09 9.14
C SER A 442 2.85 -4.27 9.61
N ILE A 443 2.55 -4.71 10.83
CA ILE A 443 3.25 -5.76 11.55
C ILE A 443 2.43 -7.05 11.47
N PRO A 444 3.02 -8.19 11.08
CA PRO A 444 2.37 -9.50 11.18
C PRO A 444 1.81 -9.78 12.58
N SER A 445 0.59 -10.33 12.67
CA SER A 445 -0.09 -10.58 13.95
C SER A 445 0.54 -11.69 14.81
N ASP A 446 1.42 -12.50 14.24
CA ASP A 446 2.16 -13.59 14.91
C ASP A 446 3.41 -13.12 15.67
N ILE A 447 3.80 -11.84 15.52
CA ILE A 447 4.98 -11.30 16.21
C ILE A 447 4.68 -11.02 17.69
N ASN A 448 5.58 -11.51 18.56
CA ASN A 448 5.52 -11.20 19.99
C ASN A 448 5.88 -9.73 20.25
N ALA A 449 4.93 -8.95 20.75
CA ALA A 449 5.11 -7.52 21.03
C ALA A 449 6.21 -7.23 22.07
N SER A 450 6.39 -8.09 23.07
CA SER A 450 7.41 -7.91 24.11
C SER A 450 8.82 -8.12 23.54
N GLU A 451 8.99 -9.13 22.69
CA GLU A 451 10.26 -9.40 22.01
C GLU A 451 10.61 -8.28 21.03
N LEU A 452 9.64 -7.88 20.18
CA LEU A 452 9.82 -6.77 19.25
C LEU A 452 10.26 -5.49 19.97
N ARG A 453 9.63 -5.18 21.12
CA ARG A 453 9.98 -4.01 21.93
C ARG A 453 11.42 -4.07 22.45
N LYS A 454 11.88 -5.23 22.93
CA LYS A 454 13.26 -5.42 23.39
C LYS A 454 14.26 -5.19 22.26
N GLU A 455 13.98 -5.69 21.08
CA GLU A 455 14.88 -5.54 19.93
C GLU A 455 14.91 -4.11 19.40
N VAL A 456 13.75 -3.44 19.35
CA VAL A 456 13.65 -2.00 19.05
C VAL A 456 14.45 -1.18 20.07
N PHE A 457 14.36 -1.53 21.35
CA PHE A 457 15.15 -0.89 22.41
C PHE A 457 16.66 -1.08 22.21
N MET A 458 17.11 -2.29 21.85
CA MET A 458 18.53 -2.55 21.55
C MET A 458 19.01 -1.74 20.35
N LEU A 459 18.24 -1.71 19.26
CA LEU A 459 18.55 -0.91 18.07
C LEU A 459 18.61 0.59 18.40
N SER A 460 17.65 1.08 19.18
CA SER A 460 17.59 2.46 19.64
C SER A 460 18.83 2.85 20.44
N THR A 461 19.26 2.00 21.38
CA THR A 461 20.43 2.23 22.23
C THR A 461 21.73 2.24 21.42
N GLN A 462 21.89 1.29 20.49
CA GLN A 462 23.10 1.15 19.68
C GLN A 462 23.41 2.40 18.83
N TYR A 463 22.38 3.09 18.35
CA TYR A 463 22.51 4.24 17.46
C TYR A 463 22.14 5.57 18.12
N ALA A 464 21.98 5.62 19.45
CA ALA A 464 21.55 6.80 20.20
C ALA A 464 20.34 7.52 19.56
N THR A 465 19.39 6.73 19.07
CA THR A 465 18.21 7.21 18.32
C THR A 465 16.98 6.63 18.97
N ASP A 466 16.02 7.45 19.36
CA ASP A 466 14.81 6.95 20.00
C ASP A 466 13.82 6.43 18.95
N ILE A 467 13.23 5.27 19.24
CA ILE A 467 12.21 4.64 18.39
C ILE A 467 11.00 4.37 19.29
N ALA A 468 9.90 5.05 19.02
CA ALA A 468 8.65 4.92 19.72
C ALA A 468 7.65 4.17 18.85
N LEU A 469 7.29 2.95 19.27
CA LEU A 469 6.33 2.11 18.56
C LEU A 469 4.95 2.19 19.24
N GLN A 470 3.94 2.64 18.50
CA GLN A 470 2.57 2.82 18.99
C GLN A 470 1.58 2.16 18.03
N GLN A 471 0.48 1.62 18.55
CA GLN A 471 -0.59 1.12 17.69
C GLN A 471 -1.24 2.29 16.94
N ASP A 472 -1.51 2.12 15.65
CA ASP A 472 -2.16 3.14 14.83
C ASP A 472 -3.68 3.07 15.01
N ASN A 473 -4.17 3.65 16.11
CA ASN A 473 -5.59 3.68 16.44
C ASN A 473 -6.05 5.13 16.69
N VAL A 474 -7.37 5.30 16.83
CA VAL A 474 -8.00 6.62 17.01
C VAL A 474 -7.45 7.37 18.23
N PHE A 475 -7.08 6.65 19.30
CA PHE A 475 -6.60 7.24 20.55
C PHE A 475 -5.17 7.77 20.46
N ARG A 476 -4.38 7.36 19.46
CA ARG A 476 -3.02 7.89 19.25
C ARG A 476 -3.03 9.42 19.12
N ARG A 477 -3.98 9.96 18.33
CA ARG A 477 -4.12 11.40 18.08
C ARG A 477 -5.17 12.08 18.96
N GLN A 478 -6.04 11.33 19.62
CA GLN A 478 -7.12 11.86 20.47
C GLN A 478 -6.77 11.81 21.97
N LYS A 479 -5.51 12.08 22.32
CA LYS A 479 -5.11 12.28 23.72
C LYS A 479 -5.75 13.56 24.26
N ARG A 480 -6.00 13.63 25.57
CA ARG A 480 -6.68 14.79 26.22
C ARG A 480 -6.11 15.20 27.58
N LEU A 481 -5.37 14.31 28.25
CA LEU A 481 -4.72 14.58 29.54
C LEU A 481 -3.23 14.27 29.42
N VAL A 482 -2.38 15.19 29.86
CA VAL A 482 -0.95 14.94 30.03
C VAL A 482 -0.56 15.18 31.49
N VAL A 483 0.05 14.16 32.09
CA VAL A 483 0.55 14.17 33.46
C VAL A 483 2.06 14.12 33.43
N PHE A 484 2.72 15.02 34.15
CA PHE A 484 4.16 15.11 34.21
C PHE A 484 4.68 14.87 35.63
N ASP A 485 5.84 14.23 35.76
CA ASP A 485 6.68 14.49 36.92
C ASP A 485 7.28 15.90 36.86
N MET A 486 7.72 16.42 38.00
CA MET A 486 8.34 17.73 38.11
C MET A 486 9.86 17.64 37.99
N ASP A 487 10.50 17.05 39.00
CA ASP A 487 11.95 16.92 39.12
C ASP A 487 12.49 16.10 37.94
N SER A 488 13.63 16.50 37.39
CA SER A 488 14.29 15.84 36.25
C SER A 488 13.42 15.62 34.98
N THR A 489 12.22 16.20 34.94
CA THR A 489 11.25 16.08 33.84
C THR A 489 10.80 17.47 33.35
N LEU A 490 9.99 18.21 34.10
CA LEU A 490 9.59 19.59 33.75
C LEU A 490 10.67 20.61 34.08
N ILE A 491 11.46 20.33 35.12
CA ILE A 491 12.63 21.09 35.54
C ILE A 491 13.87 20.18 35.53
N GLN A 492 15.04 20.77 35.41
CA GLN A 492 16.29 20.01 35.29
C GLN A 492 16.86 19.57 36.63
N GLN A 493 16.50 20.26 37.72
CA GLN A 493 17.02 20.00 39.05
C GLN A 493 16.17 19.00 39.84
N GLU A 494 16.81 18.33 40.79
CA GLU A 494 16.17 17.65 41.91
C GLU A 494 15.92 18.67 43.04
N VAL A 495 14.67 19.04 43.29
CA VAL A 495 14.33 20.12 44.23
C VAL A 495 14.87 19.88 45.64
N ILE A 496 14.86 18.64 46.12
CA ILE A 496 15.32 18.33 47.48
C ILE A 496 16.82 18.56 47.64
N ASP A 497 17.61 18.32 46.59
CA ASP A 497 19.06 18.51 46.60
C ASP A 497 19.41 20.01 46.58
N GLU A 498 18.62 20.82 45.87
CA GLU A 498 18.76 22.28 45.90
C GLU A 498 18.47 22.86 47.30
N ILE A 499 17.41 22.37 47.97
CA ILE A 499 17.11 22.78 49.36
C ILE A 499 18.23 22.32 50.30
N ALA A 500 18.72 21.08 50.14
CA ALA A 500 19.80 20.52 50.94
C ALA A 500 21.11 21.30 50.78
N ARG A 501 21.41 21.79 49.56
CA ARG A 501 22.58 22.64 49.30
C ARG A 501 22.50 23.96 50.06
N HIS A 502 21.35 24.60 50.09
CA HIS A 502 21.14 25.81 50.87
C HIS A 502 21.12 25.56 52.39
N ALA A 503 20.73 24.35 52.82
CA ALA A 503 20.78 23.92 54.22
C ALA A 503 22.16 23.40 54.66
N GLY A 504 23.11 23.23 53.75
CA GLY A 504 24.46 22.73 54.04
C GLY A 504 24.54 21.22 54.31
N VAL A 505 23.53 20.44 53.89
CA VAL A 505 23.40 18.98 54.16
C VAL A 505 23.34 18.13 52.87
N VAL A 506 23.80 18.70 51.74
CA VAL A 506 23.72 18.04 50.42
C VAL A 506 24.42 16.67 50.37
N ASP A 507 25.58 16.53 51.02
CA ASP A 507 26.34 15.27 51.02
C ASP A 507 25.56 14.15 51.73
N GLN A 508 24.92 14.48 52.85
CA GLN A 508 24.11 13.54 53.63
C GLN A 508 22.83 13.14 52.90
N VAL A 509 22.20 14.08 52.19
CA VAL A 509 21.03 13.80 51.34
C VAL A 509 21.42 12.90 50.17
N SER A 510 22.58 13.13 49.56
CA SER A 510 23.12 12.33 48.47
C SER A 510 23.36 10.88 48.88
N GLU A 511 23.96 10.64 50.06
CA GLU A 511 24.17 9.29 50.62
C GLU A 511 22.84 8.53 50.78
N ILE A 512 21.78 9.19 51.27
CA ILE A 512 20.45 8.57 51.41
C ILE A 512 19.82 8.29 50.03
N THR A 513 20.00 9.19 49.06
CA THR A 513 19.52 8.99 47.69
C THR A 513 20.20 7.78 47.04
N GLU A 514 21.52 7.62 47.23
CA GLU A 514 22.24 6.43 46.74
C GLU A 514 21.71 5.14 47.36
N LEU A 515 21.49 5.11 48.68
CA LEU A 515 20.89 3.96 49.37
C LEU A 515 19.51 3.59 48.81
N ALA A 516 18.68 4.61 48.50
CA ALA A 516 17.37 4.40 47.91
C ALA A 516 17.46 3.86 46.48
N MET A 517 18.42 4.36 45.68
CA MET A 517 18.67 3.86 44.31
C MET A 517 19.23 2.44 44.29
N MET A 518 19.99 2.04 45.32
CA MET A 518 20.42 0.65 45.53
C MET A 518 19.27 -0.27 45.98
N GLY A 519 18.10 0.28 46.32
CA GLY A 519 16.95 -0.48 46.82
C GLY A 519 17.11 -0.92 48.28
N MET A 520 18.07 -0.34 49.01
CA MET A 520 18.33 -0.66 50.42
C MET A 520 17.29 -0.06 51.36
N ILE A 521 16.63 1.02 50.94
CA ILE A 521 15.53 1.69 51.64
C ILE A 521 14.41 2.01 50.64
N ASP A 522 13.16 1.99 51.11
CA ASP A 522 12.01 2.34 50.29
C ASP A 522 11.88 3.88 50.12
N PHE A 523 10.99 4.31 49.21
CA PHE A 523 10.80 5.73 48.91
C PHE A 523 10.32 6.54 50.12
N LYS A 524 9.42 5.98 50.94
CA LYS A 524 8.84 6.69 52.10
C LYS A 524 9.91 6.93 53.16
N GLU A 525 10.72 5.93 53.45
CA GLU A 525 11.84 6.00 54.38
C GLU A 525 12.95 6.92 53.85
N SER A 526 13.30 6.81 52.56
CA SER A 526 14.25 7.72 51.91
C SER A 526 13.80 9.18 52.00
N LEU A 527 12.54 9.47 51.67
CA LEU A 527 11.98 10.81 51.76
C LEU A 527 12.00 11.31 53.21
N LYS A 528 11.56 10.49 54.16
CA LYS A 528 11.54 10.84 55.59
C LYS A 528 12.93 11.20 56.11
N ARG A 529 13.96 10.41 55.78
CA ARG A 529 15.34 10.69 56.19
C ARG A 529 15.89 11.96 55.55
N ARG A 530 15.70 12.14 54.24
CA ARG A 530 16.17 13.34 53.53
C ARG A 530 15.50 14.61 54.05
N VAL A 531 14.18 14.57 54.25
CA VAL A 531 13.43 15.70 54.83
C VAL A 531 13.83 15.94 56.28
N GLY A 532 14.13 14.89 57.06
CA GLY A 532 14.65 15.01 58.43
C GLY A 532 15.92 15.85 58.55
N LEU A 533 16.82 15.77 57.56
CA LEU A 533 18.05 16.57 57.51
C LEU A 533 17.79 18.07 57.27
N LEU A 534 16.60 18.43 56.76
CA LEU A 534 16.21 19.81 56.50
C LEU A 534 15.63 20.51 57.74
N ALA A 535 15.58 19.85 58.89
CA ALA A 535 15.07 20.43 60.13
C ALA A 535 15.82 21.73 60.49
N ASN A 536 15.09 22.73 60.97
CA ASN A 536 15.56 24.09 61.29
C ASN A 536 16.01 24.94 60.09
N THR A 537 15.79 24.48 58.85
CA THR A 537 16.05 25.31 57.66
C THR A 537 14.98 26.40 57.54
N PRO A 538 15.33 27.67 57.25
CA PRO A 538 14.35 28.73 57.02
C PRO A 538 13.47 28.45 55.80
N VAL A 539 12.16 28.66 55.93
CA VAL A 539 11.17 28.43 54.84
C VAL A 539 11.44 29.30 53.61
N GLN A 540 12.12 30.45 53.78
CA GLN A 540 12.52 31.31 52.65
C GLN A 540 13.46 30.59 51.66
N VAL A 541 14.10 29.48 52.06
CA VAL A 541 14.89 28.65 51.15
C VAL A 541 14.09 28.22 49.92
N LEU A 542 12.80 27.94 50.09
CA LEU A 542 11.92 27.53 48.99
C LEU A 542 11.75 28.65 47.96
N ASP A 543 11.73 29.92 48.39
CA ASP A 543 11.65 31.07 47.48
C ASP A 543 12.97 31.28 46.72
N THR A 544 14.10 30.97 47.36
CA THR A 544 15.42 30.99 46.72
C THR A 544 15.54 29.90 45.67
N VAL A 545 15.17 28.66 46.01
CA VAL A 545 15.17 27.52 45.08
C VAL A 545 14.24 27.80 43.91
N GLN A 546 13.05 28.35 44.15
CA GLN A 546 12.09 28.72 43.11
C GLN A 546 12.71 29.64 42.03
N LYS A 547 13.50 30.64 42.45
CA LYS A 547 14.16 31.58 41.53
C LYS A 547 15.31 30.95 40.73
N GLY A 548 15.88 29.85 41.22
CA GLY A 548 16.97 29.12 40.58
C GLY A 548 16.52 27.96 39.68
N LEU A 549 15.22 27.65 39.64
CA LEU A 549 14.70 26.56 38.81
C LEU A 549 14.95 26.83 37.33
N VAL A 550 15.44 25.81 36.63
CA VAL A 550 15.65 25.83 35.18
C VAL A 550 14.68 24.83 34.57
N PHE A 551 13.77 25.34 33.72
CA PHE A 551 12.83 24.50 33.00
C PHE A 551 13.55 23.65 31.95
N THR A 552 13.06 22.43 31.75
CA THR A 552 13.53 21.55 30.70
C THR A 552 13.27 22.17 29.33
N GLU A 553 14.20 21.95 28.39
CA GLU A 553 14.08 22.48 27.03
C GLU A 553 12.73 22.06 26.41
N GLY A 554 12.01 23.02 25.86
CA GLY A 554 10.71 22.77 25.24
C GLY A 554 9.53 22.61 26.21
N ALA A 555 9.72 22.67 27.55
CA ALA A 555 8.62 22.54 28.52
C ALA A 555 7.53 23.61 28.31
N HIS A 556 7.91 24.88 28.21
CA HIS A 556 6.98 25.99 27.94
C HIS A 556 6.27 25.83 26.60
N SER A 557 7.02 25.49 25.54
CA SER A 557 6.50 25.31 24.18
C SER A 557 5.50 24.16 24.11
N LEU A 558 5.82 23.02 24.73
CA LEU A 558 4.95 21.86 24.85
C LEU A 558 3.66 22.21 25.59
N CYS A 559 3.78 22.75 26.80
CA CYS A 559 2.60 23.04 27.63
C CYS A 559 1.69 24.06 26.95
N ARG A 560 2.25 25.12 26.36
CA ARG A 560 1.47 26.11 25.60
C ARG A 560 0.71 25.47 24.44
N ALA A 561 1.39 24.68 23.60
CA ALA A 561 0.75 24.02 22.47
C ALA A 561 -0.37 23.08 22.91
N LEU A 562 -0.15 22.30 23.98
CA LEU A 562 -1.15 21.40 24.54
C LEU A 562 -2.35 22.17 25.13
N LYS A 563 -2.13 23.27 25.85
CA LYS A 563 -3.23 24.11 26.37
C LYS A 563 -4.07 24.70 25.24
N MET A 564 -3.44 25.18 24.18
CA MET A 564 -4.13 25.68 22.99
C MET A 564 -4.92 24.59 22.26
N ALA A 565 -4.41 23.36 22.26
CA ALA A 565 -5.13 22.20 21.74
C ALA A 565 -6.22 21.66 22.70
N GLY A 566 -6.47 22.31 23.84
CA GLY A 566 -7.56 21.97 24.77
C GLY A 566 -7.24 20.83 25.73
N PHE A 567 -5.97 20.51 25.94
CA PHE A 567 -5.55 19.48 26.89
C PHE A 567 -5.68 19.93 28.33
N LYS A 568 -5.95 18.97 29.21
CA LYS A 568 -5.74 19.10 30.65
C LYS A 568 -4.32 18.71 30.98
N LEU A 569 -3.65 19.53 31.78
CA LEU A 569 -2.27 19.29 32.18
C LEU A 569 -2.16 19.19 33.70
N ALA A 570 -1.35 18.26 34.17
CA ALA A 570 -1.12 18.04 35.58
C ALA A 570 0.35 17.80 35.88
N VAL A 571 0.82 18.30 37.02
CA VAL A 571 2.10 17.89 37.62
C VAL A 571 1.83 17.04 38.85
N ILE A 572 2.44 15.86 38.91
CA ILE A 572 2.35 14.94 40.05
C ILE A 572 3.77 14.56 40.46
N SER A 573 4.23 15.12 41.59
CA SER A 573 5.63 15.09 41.98
C SER A 573 5.84 14.46 43.36
N GLY A 574 6.97 13.78 43.52
CA GLY A 574 7.48 13.36 44.84
C GLY A 574 8.17 14.50 45.62
N GLY A 575 8.37 15.66 45.00
CA GLY A 575 8.90 16.87 45.59
C GLY A 575 7.85 17.63 46.41
N PHE A 576 7.89 18.96 46.39
CA PHE A 576 7.14 19.79 47.35
C PHE A 576 6.10 20.72 46.71
N ILE A 577 4.91 20.81 47.32
CA ILE A 577 3.72 21.47 46.77
C ILE A 577 3.91 22.96 46.47
N LYS A 578 4.70 23.68 47.26
CA LYS A 578 4.98 25.11 47.02
C LYS A 578 5.67 25.31 45.65
N LEU A 579 6.63 24.46 45.33
CA LEU A 579 7.37 24.51 44.07
C LEU A 579 6.57 23.91 42.91
N ALA A 580 5.83 22.81 43.14
CA ALA A 580 4.91 22.27 42.14
C ALA A 580 3.80 23.27 41.76
N THR A 581 3.32 24.07 42.71
CA THR A 581 2.34 25.14 42.44
C THR A 581 2.96 26.27 41.61
N TYR A 582 4.22 26.62 41.86
CA TYR A 582 4.95 27.57 41.02
C TYR A 582 5.09 27.06 39.58
N VAL A 583 5.58 25.83 39.40
CA VAL A 583 5.71 25.17 38.08
C VAL A 583 4.36 25.12 37.37
N LYS A 584 3.29 24.77 38.09
CA LYS A 584 1.91 24.81 37.57
C LYS A 584 1.55 26.19 37.03
N ASN A 585 1.76 27.25 37.82
CA ASN A 585 1.36 28.59 37.42
C ASN A 585 2.18 29.10 36.23
N GLU A 586 3.48 28.81 36.22
CA GLU A 586 4.41 29.24 35.16
C GLU A 586 4.14 28.53 33.82
N LEU A 587 3.80 27.24 33.86
CA LEU A 587 3.52 26.45 32.64
C LEU A 587 2.03 26.42 32.27
N GLY A 588 1.16 27.03 33.08
CA GLY A 588 -0.29 27.05 32.86
C GLY A 588 -0.97 25.68 33.04
N LEU A 589 -0.48 24.86 33.97
CA LEU A 589 -1.06 23.55 34.28
C LEU A 589 -2.38 23.69 35.06
N ASP A 590 -3.26 22.70 34.97
CA ASP A 590 -4.57 22.71 35.64
C ASP A 590 -4.46 22.15 37.07
N TYR A 591 -3.64 21.11 37.26
CA TYR A 591 -3.49 20.39 38.52
C TYR A 591 -2.04 20.35 39.01
N ALA A 592 -1.86 20.40 40.33
CA ALA A 592 -0.57 20.19 40.98
C ALA A 592 -0.76 19.35 42.24
N PHE A 593 -0.06 18.22 42.32
CA PHE A 593 -0.01 17.35 43.49
C PHE A 593 1.45 17.05 43.85
N ALA A 594 1.80 17.24 45.11
CA ALA A 594 3.13 16.95 45.63
C ALA A 594 3.09 16.81 47.16
N ASN A 595 4.23 16.44 47.77
CA ASN A 595 4.35 16.37 49.22
C ASN A 595 4.34 17.76 49.86
N SER A 596 3.94 17.86 51.12
CA SER A 596 3.96 19.12 51.86
C SER A 596 4.97 19.05 53.00
N LEU A 597 5.84 20.04 53.10
CA LEU A 597 6.79 20.18 54.21
C LEU A 597 6.09 20.80 55.41
N GLU A 598 6.25 20.19 56.59
CA GLU A 598 5.74 20.74 57.84
C GLU A 598 6.63 21.90 58.32
N THR A 599 5.98 22.98 58.74
CA THR A 599 6.64 24.14 59.34
C THR A 599 6.38 24.19 60.83
N ASP A 600 7.27 24.87 61.55
CA ASP A 600 7.07 25.16 62.96
C ASP A 600 5.82 26.04 63.18
N ILE A 601 5.46 26.22 64.45
CA ILE A 601 4.26 27.01 64.83
C ILE A 601 4.37 28.46 64.31
N SER A 602 5.59 28.99 64.16
CA SER A 602 5.80 30.34 63.63
C SER A 602 5.71 30.44 62.10
N GLY A 603 5.72 29.30 61.39
CA GLY A 603 5.74 29.21 59.93
C GLY A 603 7.06 29.65 59.29
N LYS A 604 8.13 29.79 60.08
CA LYS A 604 9.42 30.34 59.62
C LYS A 604 10.46 29.26 59.37
N LEU A 605 10.39 28.14 60.08
CA LEU A 605 11.38 27.06 60.00
C LEU A 605 10.71 25.74 59.60
N LEU A 606 11.45 24.90 58.86
CA LEU A 606 11.04 23.54 58.55
C LEU A 606 11.24 22.62 59.77
N THR A 607 10.28 21.75 60.07
CA THR A 607 10.39 20.80 61.20
C THR A 607 11.18 19.55 60.86
N GLY A 608 11.49 19.33 59.57
CA GLY A 608 12.09 18.10 59.07
C GLY A 608 11.09 16.95 58.92
N LYS A 609 9.79 17.25 58.81
CA LYS A 609 8.73 16.25 58.54
C LYS A 609 7.88 16.69 57.36
N THR A 610 7.17 15.73 56.78
CA THR A 610 6.09 16.00 55.82
C THR A 610 4.73 15.87 56.50
N TYR A 611 3.71 16.57 56.00
CA TYR A 611 2.33 16.42 56.46
C TYR A 611 1.41 16.01 55.30
N GLY A 612 0.36 15.25 55.63
CA GLY A 612 -0.57 14.69 54.65
C GLY A 612 -0.07 13.38 54.02
N PRO A 613 -0.82 12.84 53.02
CA PRO A 613 -0.44 11.62 52.33
C PRO A 613 0.81 11.83 51.47
N ILE A 614 1.75 10.89 51.56
CA ILE A 614 2.97 10.92 50.74
C ILE A 614 2.64 10.57 49.29
N VAL A 615 3.10 11.38 48.36
CA VAL A 615 3.03 11.14 46.91
C VAL A 615 4.14 10.17 46.50
N ASP A 616 3.90 8.88 46.73
CA ASP A 616 4.74 7.78 46.25
C ASP A 616 4.28 7.26 44.88
N ALA A 617 4.92 6.21 44.38
CA ALA A 617 4.61 5.63 43.06
C ALA A 617 3.16 5.18 42.90
N GLU A 618 2.56 4.62 43.95
CA GLU A 618 1.16 4.19 43.94
C GLU A 618 0.25 5.40 43.90
N ARG A 619 0.53 6.38 44.76
CA ARG A 619 -0.22 7.61 44.83
C ARG A 619 -0.17 8.40 43.53
N LYS A 620 0.97 8.39 42.80
CA LYS A 620 1.05 9.03 41.48
C LYS A 620 0.07 8.43 40.47
N ALA A 621 -0.01 7.10 40.41
CA ALA A 621 -0.95 6.40 39.54
C ALA A 621 -2.41 6.64 39.95
N GLU A 622 -2.72 6.60 41.25
CA GLU A 622 -4.05 6.92 41.78
C GLU A 622 -4.48 8.35 41.43
N LEU A 623 -3.58 9.33 41.59
CA LEU A 623 -3.87 10.73 41.29
C LEU A 623 -4.11 10.95 39.79
N LEU A 624 -3.38 10.24 38.93
CA LEU A 624 -3.66 10.23 37.49
C LEU A 624 -5.08 9.72 37.21
N ASP A 625 -5.49 8.62 37.82
CA ASP A 625 -6.86 8.07 37.69
C ASP A 625 -7.91 9.06 38.21
N VAL A 626 -7.66 9.71 39.35
CA VAL A 626 -8.56 10.73 39.93
C VAL A 626 -8.76 11.91 38.99
N ILE A 627 -7.68 12.42 38.37
CA ILE A 627 -7.78 13.54 37.43
C ILE A 627 -8.52 13.11 36.17
N ALA A 628 -8.19 11.93 35.62
CA ALA A 628 -8.86 11.39 34.44
C ALA A 628 -10.36 11.22 34.68
N GLN A 629 -10.76 10.69 35.83
CA GLN A 629 -12.16 10.55 36.22
C GLN A 629 -12.85 11.90 36.41
N ALA A 630 -12.21 12.85 37.09
CA ALA A 630 -12.77 14.18 37.32
C ALA A 630 -13.03 14.96 36.02
N GLU A 631 -12.19 14.76 35.01
CA GLU A 631 -12.31 15.42 33.70
C GLU A 631 -13.10 14.59 32.66
N GLY A 632 -13.58 13.39 33.02
CA GLY A 632 -14.28 12.49 32.11
C GLY A 632 -13.42 12.01 30.94
N ILE A 633 -12.12 11.79 31.17
CA ILE A 633 -11.13 11.38 30.19
C ILE A 633 -10.84 9.89 30.35
N ALA A 634 -10.95 9.12 29.26
CA ALA A 634 -10.58 7.71 29.28
C ALA A 634 -9.06 7.52 29.40
N ILE A 635 -8.61 6.44 30.03
CA ILE A 635 -7.17 6.14 30.20
C ILE A 635 -6.44 6.01 28.86
N ASP A 636 -7.13 5.56 27.81
CA ASP A 636 -6.63 5.53 26.43
C ASP A 636 -6.24 6.91 25.87
N GLN A 637 -6.75 7.99 26.48
CA GLN A 637 -6.48 9.37 26.12
C GLN A 637 -5.44 10.05 27.04
N VAL A 638 -4.85 9.31 27.98
CA VAL A 638 -3.89 9.84 28.95
C VAL A 638 -2.45 9.60 28.50
N VAL A 639 -1.62 10.64 28.65
CA VAL A 639 -0.17 10.62 28.49
C VAL A 639 0.46 10.84 29.86
N ALA A 640 1.49 10.06 30.21
CA ALA A 640 2.29 10.28 31.40
C ALA A 640 3.77 10.42 31.01
N VAL A 641 4.47 11.38 31.60
CA VAL A 641 5.89 11.65 31.35
C VAL A 641 6.62 11.71 32.68
N GLY A 642 7.74 10.99 32.79
CA GLY A 642 8.58 10.97 33.99
C GLY A 642 9.94 10.33 33.72
N ASP A 643 10.87 10.44 34.67
CA ASP A 643 12.25 9.96 34.54
C ASP A 643 12.60 8.86 35.56
N GLY A 644 11.85 8.80 36.66
CA GLY A 644 12.22 8.06 37.86
C GLY A 644 11.52 6.72 38.04
N ALA A 645 12.07 5.88 38.93
CA ALA A 645 11.47 4.60 39.28
C ALA A 645 10.14 4.76 40.04
N ASN A 646 9.96 5.89 40.72
CA ASN A 646 8.70 6.34 41.32
C ASN A 646 7.61 6.61 40.28
N ASP A 647 7.94 6.85 39.01
CA ASP A 647 6.96 7.12 37.97
C ASP A 647 6.45 5.87 37.27
N LEU A 648 7.15 4.73 37.39
CA LEU A 648 6.86 3.53 36.61
C LEU A 648 5.41 3.07 36.69
N LYS A 649 4.77 3.18 37.87
CA LYS A 649 3.35 2.84 38.04
C LYS A 649 2.43 3.82 37.29
N MET A 650 2.74 5.12 37.34
CA MET A 650 2.02 6.17 36.60
C MET A 650 2.21 6.01 35.09
N LEU A 651 3.44 5.76 34.63
CA LEU A 651 3.78 5.52 33.23
C LEU A 651 3.09 4.26 32.68
N ALA A 652 3.05 3.18 33.46
CA ALA A 652 2.36 1.94 33.08
C ALA A 652 0.83 2.09 33.08
N ARG A 653 0.29 3.02 33.87
CA ARG A 653 -1.15 3.28 33.93
C ARG A 653 -1.65 4.05 32.71
N ALA A 654 -0.86 5.01 32.21
CA ALA A 654 -1.21 5.79 31.04
C ALA A 654 -1.12 4.96 29.75
N SER A 655 -1.98 5.28 28.77
CA SER A 655 -1.92 4.67 27.44
C SER A 655 -0.63 5.03 26.69
N LEU A 656 -0.12 6.25 26.91
CA LEU A 656 1.19 6.68 26.43
C LEU A 656 2.08 7.06 27.62
N GLY A 657 2.81 6.09 28.16
CA GLY A 657 3.83 6.30 29.18
C GLY A 657 5.21 6.55 28.56
N ILE A 658 5.78 7.72 28.82
CA ILE A 658 7.05 8.21 28.25
C ILE A 658 8.08 8.34 29.37
N ALA A 659 9.16 7.55 29.28
CA ALA A 659 10.36 7.74 30.06
C ALA A 659 11.23 8.84 29.42
N PHE A 660 11.27 10.03 30.02
CA PHE A 660 12.02 11.17 29.50
C PHE A 660 13.39 11.27 30.19
N ASN A 661 14.49 11.16 29.43
CA ASN A 661 15.87 11.14 29.93
C ASN A 661 16.06 10.28 31.20
N ALA A 662 15.30 9.19 31.26
CA ALA A 662 15.10 8.41 32.47
C ALA A 662 16.32 7.56 32.84
N LYS A 663 16.37 7.05 34.07
CA LYS A 663 17.44 6.10 34.47
C LYS A 663 17.31 4.77 33.69
N PRO A 664 18.40 4.00 33.45
CA PRO A 664 18.36 2.80 32.61
C PRO A 664 17.26 1.79 32.97
N LYS A 665 17.09 1.49 34.27
CA LYS A 665 16.03 0.58 34.76
C LYS A 665 14.63 1.08 34.40
N VAL A 666 14.42 2.39 34.38
CA VAL A 666 13.13 3.01 34.05
C VAL A 666 12.91 2.94 32.54
N GLN A 667 13.94 3.24 31.74
CA GLN A 667 13.88 3.14 30.29
C GLN A 667 13.55 1.72 29.80
N GLU A 668 14.07 0.69 30.47
CA GLU A 668 13.78 -0.72 30.14
C GLU A 668 12.32 -1.10 30.45
N ALA A 669 11.76 -0.56 31.54
CA ALA A 669 10.40 -0.87 31.99
C ALA A 669 9.32 -0.04 31.27
N ALA A 670 9.61 1.21 30.90
CA ALA A 670 8.67 2.13 30.27
C ALA A 670 8.40 1.81 28.79
N SER A 671 7.14 1.96 28.37
CA SER A 671 6.65 1.62 27.03
C SER A 671 7.44 2.32 25.92
N ILE A 672 7.73 3.60 26.13
CA ILE A 672 8.44 4.45 25.21
C ILE A 672 9.44 5.30 26.02
N ARG A 673 10.55 5.64 25.39
CA ARG A 673 11.52 6.58 25.95
C ARG A 673 11.84 7.70 24.97
N ILE A 674 12.26 8.83 25.53
CA ILE A 674 12.84 9.96 24.81
C ILE A 674 14.13 10.32 25.54
N ASN A 675 15.27 10.13 24.89
CA ASN A 675 16.60 10.54 25.36
C ASN A 675 17.13 11.78 24.63
N GLN A 676 16.24 12.46 23.89
CA GLN A 676 16.52 13.76 23.28
C GLN A 676 16.25 14.87 24.29
N LYS A 677 16.89 16.03 24.11
CA LYS A 677 16.86 17.13 25.10
C LYS A 677 15.49 17.80 25.27
N SER A 678 14.70 17.88 24.21
CA SER A 678 13.48 18.69 24.19
C SER A 678 12.22 17.88 24.50
N LEU A 679 11.38 18.41 25.39
CA LEU A 679 10.04 17.89 25.68
C LEU A 679 9.06 18.07 24.52
N VAL A 680 9.34 18.95 23.55
CA VAL A 680 8.48 19.11 22.35
C VAL A 680 8.31 17.79 21.59
N ASN A 681 9.27 16.87 21.70
CA ASN A 681 9.20 15.54 21.11
C ASN A 681 7.98 14.71 21.57
N VAL A 682 7.38 15.04 22.72
CA VAL A 682 6.12 14.43 23.17
C VAL A 682 4.99 14.71 22.16
N LEU A 683 4.95 15.90 21.55
CA LEU A 683 3.96 16.23 20.50
C LEU A 683 4.11 15.34 19.27
N TYR A 684 5.35 15.01 18.90
CA TYR A 684 5.63 14.12 17.76
C TYR A 684 5.11 12.72 18.00
N LEU A 685 5.24 12.21 19.23
CA LEU A 685 4.65 10.92 19.60
C LEU A 685 3.12 10.94 19.53
N MET A 686 2.50 12.08 19.84
CA MET A 686 1.05 12.30 19.73
C MET A 686 0.58 12.55 18.29
N GLY A 687 1.50 12.57 17.32
CA GLY A 687 1.21 12.68 15.89
C GLY A 687 1.16 14.11 15.33
N PHE A 688 1.52 15.11 16.13
CA PHE A 688 1.72 16.48 15.65
C PHE A 688 3.07 16.60 14.95
N SER A 689 3.12 17.34 13.86
CA SER A 689 4.36 17.83 13.25
C SER A 689 4.83 19.11 13.93
N GLU A 690 6.10 19.46 13.73
CA GLU A 690 6.68 20.72 14.22
C GLU A 690 5.92 21.93 13.67
N LYS A 691 5.45 21.85 12.42
CA LYS A 691 4.61 22.89 11.83
C LYS A 691 3.32 23.10 12.62
N GLU A 692 2.60 22.02 12.91
CA GLU A 692 1.35 22.07 13.70
C GLU A 692 1.62 22.55 15.13
N ALA A 693 2.75 22.12 15.73
CA ALA A 693 3.18 22.58 17.05
C ALA A 693 3.45 24.09 17.08
N LEU A 694 4.08 24.65 16.04
CA LEU A 694 4.31 26.09 15.92
C LEU A 694 3.02 26.87 15.67
N GLU A 695 2.09 26.33 14.87
CA GLU A 695 0.76 26.93 14.67
C GLU A 695 0.00 27.04 15.99
N LEU A 696 0.01 25.99 16.81
CA LEU A 696 -0.60 25.98 18.15
C LEU A 696 0.04 26.97 19.13
N GLN A 697 1.29 27.40 18.89
CA GLN A 697 1.98 28.37 19.76
C GLN A 697 1.79 29.84 19.34
N ARG A 698 1.34 30.07 18.10
CA ARG A 698 1.13 31.41 17.53
C ARG A 698 -0.27 31.97 17.78
N ILE A 699 -1.24 31.08 18.04
CA ILE A 699 -2.60 31.41 18.50
C ILE A 699 -2.53 31.78 19.98
#